data_AF-A0A918CGS5-F1
#
_entry.id   AF-A0A918CGS5-F1
#
_cell.length_a   1.000
_cell.length_b   1.000
_cell.length_c   1.000
_cell.angle_alpha   90.00
_cell.angle_beta   90.00
_cell.angle_gamma   90.00
#
_symmetry.space_group_name_H-M   'P 1'
#
loop_
_entity.id
_entity.type
_entity.pdbx_description
1 polymer ?
#
loop_
_entity_poly.entity_id
_entity_poly.type
_entity_poly.pdbx_seq_one_letter_code
_entity_poly.pdbx_strand_id
1 'polypeptide(L)'
;MILQPIDAFVLVWLLLALASAVYVGIDQFRNNPEPAVMKWGFILVTLYMGPVGLLLYVMADKEPAPGTHETFTRPLWKQGVGSTIHCVAGDATGIILAAVITALLGLPMWLDLIVEYLAGFAFGLFIFQALFMQRIMGGSYLQNVRKSFMPEFISMNAMMAGMAPTMTLLMMGRDMRAMQPTEPLFWMVMSIGVSVGYAAAYPVNVWLVSRNLKHGLMTERPQGSRFDVALLKQPGAPTTPPVPAVTPPVEPAPQAADIHAGHSAMQEPAASHPAAPMAGMQMDMNGDAAAHAPTLMSQGAAAVPAAATVPPATRMTGMTQAHSMHAPDQLPQATPSSGAHGMADMPGMDHTSGMQPNVTVPQLLAVLMVTTLALIAGMTLPGTVVNMKLSAHDVGASIMPPGMIMTRETPGGAMRDMAAVDPRTVSYTAPSTARGDRPLAPQLVGGVKVFRLETSIIRWNILPYKQVTAYAINRQVPGPRLEINQGDRVQFIVKNNLPEATTLHWHGLILPNEMDGVPGLEQKPIPPGGTYTYAFTAVQAGTYFYHSHQDSDRQQGLGEYGALIIRPTTDPGNLQRVRALTIPGDPATALESPNQDRTTLEYTLQLQEWLNRDGLTYPAMIMEGGLPNYFTINGKAYPSTDTIRMRVGQTVKLRFIGSNNNFVHPMHVHGGPFQVVARDGETLPSSARFLADTVNVGPGQRYDVIWTARRPGRWLIHCHIPHHTKNDNVEEGGGGGLMMVIDVRA
;
A
#
# COMPACT_ATOMS: atom_id res chain seq x y z
N MET A 1 16.40 -3.20 -6.05
CA MET A 1 16.57 -2.98 -4.60
C MET A 1 15.30 -3.51 -3.94
N ILE A 2 15.43 -4.41 -2.96
CA ILE A 2 14.27 -4.90 -2.19
C ILE A 2 13.89 -3.77 -1.23
N LEU A 3 12.74 -3.14 -1.45
CA LEU A 3 12.21 -2.06 -0.62
C LEU A 3 11.38 -2.62 0.54
N GLN A 4 10.64 -3.69 0.27
CA GLN A 4 9.76 -4.35 1.24
C GLN A 4 9.93 -5.88 1.17
N PRO A 5 9.60 -6.63 2.24
CA PRO A 5 9.63 -8.10 2.21
C PRO A 5 8.82 -8.71 1.05
N ILE A 6 7.73 -8.06 0.65
CA ILE A 6 6.92 -8.48 -0.50
C ILE A 6 7.72 -8.51 -1.81
N ASP A 7 8.71 -7.63 -1.98
CA ASP A 7 9.50 -7.59 -3.22
C ASP A 7 10.34 -8.87 -3.39
N ALA A 8 10.84 -9.44 -2.28
CA ALA A 8 11.54 -10.72 -2.32
C ALA A 8 10.60 -11.85 -2.73
N PHE A 9 9.38 -11.88 -2.17
CA PHE A 9 8.35 -12.85 -2.53
C PHE A 9 7.97 -12.73 -4.02
N VAL A 10 7.77 -11.51 -4.51
CA VAL A 10 7.46 -11.23 -5.92
C VAL A 10 8.56 -11.76 -6.83
N LEU A 11 9.84 -11.50 -6.53
CA LEU A 11 10.95 -12.00 -7.34
C LEU A 11 11.00 -13.52 -7.37
N VAL A 12 10.78 -14.19 -6.23
CA VAL A 12 10.72 -15.65 -6.17
C VAL A 12 9.54 -16.17 -7.00
N TRP A 13 8.36 -15.56 -6.90
CA TRP A 13 7.20 -15.93 -7.70
C TRP A 13 7.47 -15.81 -9.20
N LEU A 14 8.04 -14.70 -9.66
CA LEU A 14 8.34 -14.47 -11.08
C LEU A 14 9.38 -15.47 -11.60
N LEU A 15 10.39 -15.81 -10.81
CA LEU A 15 11.37 -16.85 -11.15
C LEU A 15 10.71 -18.23 -11.27
N LEU A 16 9.84 -18.57 -10.32
CA LEU A 16 9.08 -19.82 -10.35
C LEU A 16 8.11 -19.87 -11.54
N ALA A 17 7.49 -18.74 -11.90
CA ALA A 17 6.60 -18.65 -13.05
C ALA A 17 7.36 -18.88 -14.36
N LEU A 18 8.53 -18.26 -14.51
CA LEU A 18 9.40 -18.48 -15.66
C LEU A 18 9.87 -19.95 -15.75
N ALA A 19 10.36 -20.51 -14.64
CA ALA A 19 10.80 -21.91 -14.59
C ALA A 19 9.67 -22.88 -14.93
N SER A 20 8.45 -22.61 -14.43
CA SER A 20 7.24 -23.37 -14.72
C SER A 20 6.89 -23.33 -16.21
N ALA A 21 6.87 -22.14 -16.81
CA ALA A 21 6.56 -21.97 -18.23
C ALA A 21 7.60 -22.64 -19.14
N VAL A 22 8.89 -22.55 -18.78
CA VAL A 22 9.97 -23.25 -19.49
C VAL A 22 9.79 -24.77 -19.40
N TYR A 23 9.49 -25.31 -18.22
CA TYR A 23 9.20 -26.74 -18.06
C TYR A 23 8.03 -27.18 -18.93
N VAL A 24 6.89 -26.48 -18.86
CA VAL A 24 5.68 -26.81 -19.64
C VAL A 24 5.99 -26.75 -21.14
N GLY A 25 6.72 -25.74 -21.60
CA GLY A 25 7.14 -25.62 -23.00
C GLY A 25 8.02 -26.79 -23.45
N ILE A 26 9.01 -27.19 -22.65
CA ILE A 26 9.87 -28.33 -22.99
C ILE A 26 9.07 -29.63 -23.02
N ASP A 27 8.19 -29.87 -22.03
CA ASP A 27 7.43 -31.11 -21.88
C ASP A 27 6.37 -31.24 -22.99
N GLN A 28 5.59 -30.20 -23.26
CA GLN A 28 4.52 -30.24 -24.27
C GLN A 28 5.03 -30.44 -25.71
N PHE A 29 6.16 -29.83 -26.07
CA PHE A 29 6.73 -30.02 -27.41
C PHE A 29 7.48 -31.34 -27.58
N ARG A 30 7.83 -32.04 -26.50
CA ARG A 30 8.51 -33.35 -26.55
C ARG A 30 7.56 -34.53 -26.37
N ASN A 31 6.61 -34.42 -25.45
CA ASN A 31 5.91 -35.58 -24.90
C ASN A 31 4.39 -35.53 -25.08
N ASN A 32 3.78 -34.35 -25.32
CA ASN A 32 2.33 -34.22 -25.30
C ASN A 32 1.71 -34.19 -26.73
N PRO A 33 0.70 -35.03 -27.03
CA PRO A 33 0.09 -35.15 -28.36
C PRO A 33 -1.08 -34.18 -28.56
N GLU A 34 -0.99 -32.93 -28.14
CA GLU A 34 -2.04 -31.91 -28.36
C GLU A 34 -1.73 -30.99 -29.56
N PRO A 35 -2.73 -30.28 -30.11
CA PRO A 35 -2.50 -29.29 -31.15
C PRO A 35 -1.60 -28.14 -30.69
N ALA A 36 -0.78 -27.59 -31.60
CA ALA A 36 0.18 -26.51 -31.28
C ALA A 36 -0.45 -25.29 -30.56
N VAL A 37 -1.71 -25.01 -30.86
CA VAL A 37 -2.48 -23.92 -30.25
C VAL A 37 -2.70 -24.14 -28.75
N MET A 38 -3.04 -25.37 -28.36
CA MET A 38 -3.22 -25.75 -26.96
C MET A 38 -1.89 -25.72 -26.21
N LYS A 39 -0.79 -26.09 -26.88
CA LYS A 39 0.56 -25.98 -26.33
C LYS A 39 0.89 -24.54 -25.93
N TRP A 40 0.70 -23.60 -26.86
CA TRP A 40 0.90 -22.19 -26.56
C TRP A 40 -0.06 -21.67 -25.49
N GLY A 41 -1.30 -22.16 -25.46
CA GLY A 41 -2.25 -21.84 -24.39
C GLY A 41 -1.72 -22.17 -23.00
N PHE A 42 -1.25 -23.40 -22.79
CA PHE A 42 -0.69 -23.82 -21.51
C PHE A 42 0.62 -23.10 -21.15
N ILE A 43 1.49 -22.84 -22.13
CA ILE A 43 2.72 -22.07 -21.89
C ILE A 43 2.40 -20.66 -21.40
N LEU A 44 1.49 -19.95 -22.09
CA LEU A 44 1.11 -18.58 -21.76
C LEU A 44 0.39 -18.51 -20.41
N VAL A 45 -0.60 -19.37 -20.17
CA VAL A 45 -1.31 -19.36 -18.88
C VAL A 45 -0.38 -19.77 -17.73
N THR A 46 0.59 -20.67 -17.96
CA THR A 46 1.62 -20.98 -16.96
C THR A 46 2.55 -19.81 -16.72
N LEU A 47 2.89 -19.04 -17.75
CA LEU A 47 3.66 -17.80 -17.57
C LEU A 47 2.87 -16.78 -16.73
N TYR A 48 1.55 -16.69 -16.91
CA TYR A 48 0.70 -15.76 -16.19
C TYR A 48 0.40 -16.21 -14.76
N MET A 49 0.11 -17.49 -14.52
CA MET A 49 -0.34 -18.02 -13.23
C MET A 49 0.79 -18.71 -12.43
N GLY A 50 1.98 -18.79 -13.02
CA GLY A 50 3.16 -19.41 -12.42
C GLY A 50 2.98 -20.89 -12.07
N PRO A 51 3.43 -21.33 -10.88
CA PRO A 51 3.30 -22.72 -10.44
C PRO A 51 1.86 -23.28 -10.46
N VAL A 52 0.85 -22.41 -10.34
CA VAL A 52 -0.55 -22.83 -10.43
C VAL A 52 -0.87 -23.31 -11.85
N GLY A 53 -0.39 -22.63 -12.88
CA GLY A 53 -0.56 -23.05 -14.27
C GLY A 53 0.16 -24.37 -14.57
N LEU A 54 1.36 -24.56 -14.01
CA LEU A 54 2.08 -25.84 -14.09
C LEU A 54 1.27 -26.98 -13.45
N LEU A 55 0.69 -26.75 -12.27
CA LEU A 55 -0.15 -27.75 -11.60
C LEU A 55 -1.36 -28.11 -12.46
N LEU A 56 -2.03 -27.12 -13.05
CA LEU A 56 -3.15 -27.33 -13.97
C LEU A 56 -2.73 -28.15 -15.19
N TYR A 57 -1.58 -27.83 -15.80
CA TYR A 57 -1.01 -28.61 -16.90
C TYR A 57 -0.81 -30.08 -16.50
N VAL A 58 -0.11 -30.34 -15.39
CA VAL A 58 0.19 -31.69 -14.92
C VAL A 58 -1.09 -32.49 -14.60
N MET A 59 -2.11 -31.84 -14.02
CA MET A 59 -3.33 -32.52 -13.59
C MET A 59 -4.35 -32.73 -14.72
N ALA A 60 -4.41 -31.82 -15.69
CA ALA A 60 -5.46 -31.82 -16.71
C ALA A 60 -4.99 -32.34 -18.06
N ASP A 61 -3.74 -32.10 -18.45
CA ASP A 61 -3.30 -32.22 -19.84
C ASP A 61 -2.07 -33.14 -20.04
N LYS A 62 -1.09 -33.10 -19.14
CA LYS A 62 0.13 -33.92 -19.26
C LYS A 62 -0.19 -35.42 -19.40
N GLU A 63 0.16 -36.00 -20.55
CA GLU A 63 -0.03 -37.44 -20.84
C GLU A 63 0.70 -38.32 -19.78
N PRO A 64 -0.03 -39.11 -18.94
CA PRO A 64 0.61 -39.90 -17.88
C PRO A 64 1.44 -41.07 -18.41
N ALA A 65 1.00 -41.67 -19.51
CA ALA A 65 1.68 -42.74 -20.21
C ALA A 65 1.41 -42.63 -21.73
N PRO A 66 2.38 -42.97 -22.60
CA PRO A 66 2.21 -42.85 -24.05
C PRO A 66 0.96 -43.58 -24.57
N GLY A 67 0.08 -42.87 -25.27
CA GLY A 67 -1.16 -43.43 -25.82
C GLY A 67 -2.39 -43.29 -24.92
N THR A 68 -2.29 -42.60 -23.77
CA THR A 68 -3.40 -42.48 -22.79
C THR A 68 -4.05 -41.10 -22.72
N HIS A 69 -3.53 -40.12 -23.47
CA HIS A 69 -3.97 -38.72 -23.42
C HIS A 69 -5.48 -38.54 -23.62
N GLU A 70 -6.08 -39.20 -24.60
CA GLU A 70 -7.52 -39.13 -24.92
C GLU A 70 -8.39 -39.60 -23.75
N THR A 71 -7.95 -40.66 -23.06
CA THR A 71 -8.66 -41.21 -21.91
C THR A 71 -8.44 -40.33 -20.68
N PHE A 72 -7.22 -39.82 -20.51
CA PHE A 72 -6.85 -38.97 -19.38
C PHE A 72 -7.59 -37.63 -19.40
N THR A 73 -7.76 -37.01 -20.57
CA THR A 73 -8.37 -35.68 -20.73
C THR A 73 -9.91 -35.74 -20.83
N ARG A 74 -10.51 -36.91 -21.01
CA ARG A 74 -11.97 -37.12 -21.16
C ARG A 74 -12.85 -36.51 -20.05
N PRO A 75 -12.49 -36.54 -18.75
CA PRO A 75 -13.34 -35.99 -17.69
C PRO A 75 -13.73 -34.51 -17.93
N LEU A 76 -15.01 -34.18 -17.68
CA LEU A 76 -15.56 -32.85 -17.97
C LEU A 76 -14.79 -31.71 -17.30
N TRP A 77 -14.30 -31.89 -16.08
CA TRP A 77 -13.53 -30.87 -15.37
C TRP A 77 -12.21 -30.56 -16.09
N LYS A 78 -11.55 -31.56 -16.69
CA LYS A 78 -10.31 -31.37 -17.48
C LYS A 78 -10.59 -30.73 -18.83
N GLN A 79 -11.70 -31.11 -19.46
CA GLN A 79 -12.19 -30.43 -20.66
C GLN A 79 -12.51 -28.96 -20.37
N GLY A 80 -13.10 -28.68 -19.19
CA GLY A 80 -13.29 -27.33 -18.68
C GLY A 80 -11.97 -26.58 -18.51
N VAL A 81 -10.96 -27.19 -17.88
CA VAL A 81 -9.60 -26.62 -17.77
C VAL A 81 -9.04 -26.27 -19.14
N GLY A 82 -9.08 -27.18 -20.11
CA GLY A 82 -8.60 -26.89 -21.48
C GLY A 82 -9.33 -25.72 -22.13
N SER A 83 -10.65 -25.66 -22.00
CA SER A 83 -11.47 -24.55 -22.52
C SER A 83 -11.10 -23.21 -21.85
N THR A 84 -10.93 -23.21 -20.53
CA THR A 84 -10.52 -22.01 -19.78
C THR A 84 -9.10 -21.58 -20.11
N ILE A 85 -8.14 -22.51 -20.22
CA ILE A 85 -6.75 -22.23 -20.63
C ILE A 85 -6.72 -21.54 -21.99
N HIS A 86 -7.47 -22.05 -22.96
CA HIS A 86 -7.50 -21.49 -24.31
C HIS A 86 -8.07 -20.06 -24.34
N CYS A 87 -9.14 -19.81 -23.59
CA CYS A 87 -9.75 -18.48 -23.45
C CYS A 87 -8.81 -17.50 -22.72
N VAL A 88 -8.35 -17.87 -21.52
CA VAL A 88 -7.51 -17.02 -20.68
C VAL A 88 -6.17 -16.72 -21.35
N ALA A 89 -5.59 -17.65 -22.12
CA ALA A 89 -4.37 -17.38 -22.87
C ALA A 89 -4.52 -16.18 -23.81
N GLY A 90 -5.61 -16.11 -24.59
CA GLY A 90 -5.87 -14.99 -25.49
C GLY A 90 -6.28 -13.72 -24.74
N ASP A 91 -7.29 -13.82 -23.88
CA ASP A 91 -7.86 -12.68 -23.17
C ASP A 91 -6.81 -11.99 -22.27
N ALA A 92 -6.06 -12.76 -21.48
CA ALA A 92 -5.02 -12.21 -20.60
C ALA A 92 -3.86 -11.59 -21.40
N THR A 93 -3.48 -12.16 -22.56
CA THR A 93 -2.45 -11.55 -23.41
C THR A 93 -2.88 -10.15 -23.86
N GLY A 94 -4.11 -10.03 -24.36
CA GLY A 94 -4.66 -8.74 -24.81
C GLY A 94 -4.78 -7.73 -23.67
N ILE A 95 -5.25 -8.17 -22.50
CA ILE A 95 -5.35 -7.33 -21.29
C ILE A 95 -3.97 -6.86 -20.83
N ILE A 96 -3.00 -7.76 -20.67
CA ILE A 96 -1.64 -7.41 -20.22
C ILE A 96 -0.98 -6.42 -21.19
N LEU A 97 -1.08 -6.66 -22.50
CA LEU A 97 -0.51 -5.76 -23.50
C LEU A 97 -1.17 -4.37 -23.45
N ALA A 98 -2.50 -4.34 -23.34
CA ALA A 98 -3.25 -3.10 -23.20
C ALA A 98 -2.86 -2.35 -21.92
N ALA A 99 -2.85 -3.02 -20.76
CA ALA A 99 -2.47 -2.45 -19.47
C ALA A 99 -1.08 -1.80 -19.50
N VAL A 100 -0.11 -2.44 -20.15
CA VAL A 100 1.23 -1.86 -20.35
C VAL A 100 1.16 -0.58 -21.19
N ILE A 101 0.42 -0.61 -22.30
CA ILE A 101 0.30 0.54 -23.21
C ILE A 101 -0.44 1.70 -22.52
N THR A 102 -1.57 1.45 -21.87
CA THR A 102 -2.40 2.47 -21.24
C THR A 102 -1.69 3.09 -20.03
N ALA A 103 -0.98 2.28 -19.23
CA ALA A 103 -0.15 2.78 -18.14
C ALA A 103 0.98 3.70 -18.64
N LEU A 104 1.63 3.35 -19.76
CA LEU A 104 2.66 4.20 -20.38
C LEU A 104 2.08 5.49 -20.98
N LEU A 105 0.82 5.47 -21.42
CA LEU A 105 0.10 6.66 -21.89
C LEU A 105 -0.45 7.52 -20.74
N GLY A 106 -0.46 7.02 -19.51
CA GLY A 106 -1.02 7.72 -18.35
C GLY A 106 -2.54 7.88 -18.43
N LEU A 107 -3.24 6.92 -19.02
CA LEU A 107 -4.69 6.94 -19.06
C LEU A 107 -5.28 6.70 -17.65
N PRO A 108 -6.48 7.23 -17.36
CA PRO A 108 -7.13 7.01 -16.08
C PRO A 108 -7.66 5.58 -15.97
N MET A 109 -7.62 5.00 -14.78
CA MET A 109 -7.92 3.56 -14.57
C MET A 109 -9.29 3.11 -15.09
N TRP A 110 -10.33 3.94 -15.01
CA TRP A 110 -11.65 3.58 -15.56
C TRP A 110 -11.62 3.37 -17.09
N LEU A 111 -10.79 4.14 -17.79
CA LEU A 111 -10.59 4.00 -19.23
C LEU A 111 -9.66 2.82 -19.53
N ASP A 112 -8.64 2.60 -18.69
CA ASP A 112 -7.75 1.45 -18.79
C ASP A 112 -8.53 0.15 -18.79
N LEU A 113 -9.44 -0.04 -17.82
CA LEU A 113 -10.28 -1.23 -17.74
C LEU A 113 -11.15 -1.45 -18.99
N ILE A 114 -11.64 -0.38 -19.61
CA ILE A 114 -12.43 -0.47 -20.85
C ILE A 114 -11.53 -0.91 -22.02
N VAL A 115 -10.36 -0.29 -22.16
CA VAL A 115 -9.39 -0.61 -23.23
C VAL A 115 -8.86 -2.04 -23.06
N GLU A 116 -8.52 -2.44 -21.83
CA GLU A 116 -8.10 -3.79 -21.47
C GLU A 116 -9.17 -4.82 -21.82
N TYR A 117 -10.43 -4.57 -21.46
CA TYR A 117 -11.55 -5.46 -21.81
C TYR A 117 -11.68 -5.64 -23.33
N LEU A 118 -11.68 -4.54 -24.09
CA LEU A 118 -11.82 -4.56 -25.54
C LEU A 118 -10.63 -5.27 -26.21
N ALA A 119 -9.41 -4.98 -25.76
CA ALA A 119 -8.19 -5.58 -26.28
C ALA A 119 -8.11 -7.08 -25.96
N GLY A 120 -8.41 -7.46 -24.71
CA GLY A 120 -8.53 -8.86 -24.30
C GLY A 120 -9.51 -9.61 -25.19
N PHE A 121 -10.75 -9.11 -25.29
CA PHE A 121 -11.80 -9.78 -26.06
C PHE A 121 -11.45 -9.87 -27.55
N ALA A 122 -10.88 -8.82 -28.13
CA ALA A 122 -10.44 -8.83 -29.52
C ALA A 122 -9.31 -9.85 -29.75
N PHE A 123 -8.34 -9.92 -28.86
CA PHE A 123 -7.20 -10.84 -28.97
C PHE A 123 -7.64 -12.29 -28.77
N GLY A 124 -8.48 -12.57 -27.76
CA GLY A 124 -9.12 -13.86 -27.54
C GLY A 124 -9.94 -14.32 -28.74
N LEU A 125 -10.85 -13.47 -29.22
CA LEU A 125 -11.76 -13.82 -30.32
C LEU A 125 -11.04 -13.97 -31.67
N PHE A 126 -10.24 -12.98 -32.09
CA PHE A 126 -9.71 -12.94 -33.45
C PHE A 126 -8.45 -13.79 -33.62
N ILE A 127 -7.60 -13.87 -32.60
CA ILE A 127 -6.31 -14.56 -32.71
C ILE A 127 -6.42 -15.98 -32.15
N PHE A 128 -6.84 -16.12 -30.90
CA PHE A 128 -6.85 -17.43 -30.25
C PHE A 128 -8.00 -18.33 -30.73
N GLN A 129 -9.21 -17.80 -30.78
CA GLN A 129 -10.37 -18.56 -31.24
C GLN A 129 -10.40 -18.63 -32.77
N ALA A 130 -10.51 -17.51 -33.48
CA ALA A 130 -10.82 -17.57 -34.92
C ALA A 130 -9.65 -17.99 -35.80
N LEU A 131 -8.43 -17.50 -35.54
CA LEU A 131 -7.25 -17.78 -36.38
C LEU A 131 -6.63 -19.14 -36.01
N PHE A 132 -6.34 -19.36 -34.74
CA PHE A 132 -5.63 -20.57 -34.32
C PHE A 132 -6.52 -21.83 -34.35
N MET A 133 -7.81 -21.74 -34.05
CA MET A 133 -8.72 -22.89 -34.16
C MET A 133 -9.25 -23.14 -35.58
N GLN A 134 -8.92 -22.29 -36.57
CA GLN A 134 -9.41 -22.44 -37.94
C GLN A 134 -9.07 -23.82 -38.54
N ARG A 135 -7.87 -24.34 -38.24
CA ARG A 135 -7.39 -25.63 -38.76
C ARG A 135 -8.14 -26.83 -38.19
N ILE A 136 -8.79 -26.66 -37.04
CA ILE A 136 -9.44 -27.74 -36.28
C ILE A 136 -10.96 -27.69 -36.48
N MET A 137 -11.56 -26.50 -36.46
CA MET A 137 -13.01 -26.32 -36.61
C MET A 137 -13.50 -26.44 -38.06
N GLY A 138 -12.60 -26.29 -39.03
CA GLY A 138 -12.96 -26.17 -40.45
C GLY A 138 -13.73 -24.87 -40.75
N GLY A 139 -14.06 -24.64 -42.03
CA GLY A 139 -14.82 -23.46 -42.46
C GLY A 139 -13.98 -22.19 -42.65
N SER A 140 -14.66 -21.09 -42.99
CA SER A 140 -14.01 -19.78 -43.20
C SER A 140 -13.74 -19.07 -41.87
N TYR A 141 -12.69 -18.24 -41.83
CA TYR A 141 -12.35 -17.44 -40.65
C TYR A 141 -13.56 -16.67 -40.08
N LEU A 142 -14.35 -16.02 -40.95
CA LEU A 142 -15.54 -15.27 -40.55
C LEU A 142 -16.64 -16.16 -39.95
N GLN A 143 -16.78 -17.39 -40.43
CA GLN A 143 -17.72 -18.36 -39.86
C GLN A 143 -17.29 -18.77 -38.44
N ASN A 144 -15.99 -18.91 -38.20
CA ASN A 144 -15.45 -19.26 -36.89
C ASN A 144 -15.63 -18.11 -35.89
N VAL A 145 -15.33 -16.86 -36.29
CA VAL A 145 -15.63 -15.66 -35.48
C VAL A 145 -17.10 -15.64 -35.05
N ARG A 146 -18.03 -15.86 -35.98
CA ARG A 146 -19.48 -15.83 -35.66
C ARG A 146 -19.90 -16.92 -34.69
N LYS A 147 -19.32 -18.12 -34.81
CA LYS A 147 -19.65 -19.26 -33.94
C LYS A 147 -19.05 -19.11 -32.54
N SER A 148 -17.85 -18.55 -32.42
CA SER A 148 -17.15 -18.40 -31.14
C SER A 148 -17.49 -17.11 -30.38
N PHE A 149 -18.10 -16.11 -31.03
CA PHE A 149 -18.41 -14.81 -30.42
C PHE A 149 -19.17 -14.93 -29.08
N MET A 150 -20.32 -15.61 -29.07
CA MET A 150 -21.18 -15.66 -27.88
C MET A 150 -20.55 -16.46 -26.73
N PRO A 151 -20.00 -17.68 -26.95
CA PRO A 151 -19.30 -18.40 -25.89
C PRO A 151 -18.07 -17.65 -25.35
N GLU A 152 -17.34 -16.93 -26.21
CA GLU A 152 -16.18 -16.15 -25.77
C GLU A 152 -16.61 -14.93 -24.96
N PHE A 153 -17.63 -14.21 -25.40
CA PHE A 153 -18.17 -13.07 -24.67
C PHE A 153 -18.65 -13.44 -23.26
N ILE A 154 -19.36 -14.57 -23.13
CA ILE A 154 -19.82 -15.09 -21.84
C ILE A 154 -18.63 -15.46 -20.92
N SER A 155 -17.59 -16.06 -21.48
CA SER A 155 -16.38 -16.45 -20.73
C SER A 155 -15.56 -15.23 -20.30
N MET A 156 -15.33 -14.28 -21.20
CA MET A 156 -14.62 -13.04 -20.95
C MET A 156 -15.32 -12.21 -19.87
N ASN A 157 -16.65 -12.08 -19.92
CA ASN A 157 -17.42 -11.42 -18.87
C ASN A 157 -17.13 -12.01 -17.48
N ALA A 158 -17.10 -13.34 -17.37
CA ALA A 158 -16.83 -14.03 -16.12
C ALA A 158 -15.38 -13.85 -15.66
N MET A 159 -14.42 -13.89 -16.59
CA MET A 159 -13.01 -13.62 -16.29
C MET A 159 -12.83 -12.20 -15.74
N MET A 160 -13.33 -11.19 -16.45
CA MET A 160 -13.17 -9.79 -16.08
C MET A 160 -13.95 -9.40 -14.83
N ALA A 161 -15.07 -10.06 -14.55
CA ALA A 161 -15.79 -9.91 -13.28
C ALA A 161 -14.93 -10.28 -12.06
N GLY A 162 -13.99 -11.24 -12.20
CA GLY A 162 -13.04 -11.59 -11.15
C GLY A 162 -11.74 -10.78 -11.21
N MET A 163 -11.19 -10.60 -12.40
CA MET A 163 -9.89 -9.95 -12.60
C MET A 163 -9.94 -8.44 -12.27
N ALA A 164 -10.88 -7.68 -12.85
CA ALA A 164 -10.93 -6.22 -12.72
C ALA A 164 -10.96 -5.73 -11.25
N PRO A 165 -11.85 -6.22 -10.36
CA PRO A 165 -11.87 -5.75 -8.98
C PRO A 165 -10.59 -6.15 -8.21
N THR A 166 -10.03 -7.32 -8.50
CA THR A 166 -8.78 -7.79 -7.89
C THR A 166 -7.62 -6.87 -8.27
N MET A 167 -7.49 -6.57 -9.56
CA MET A 167 -6.49 -5.66 -10.10
C MET A 167 -6.61 -4.27 -9.49
N THR A 168 -7.79 -3.67 -9.57
CA THR A 168 -8.04 -2.32 -9.06
C THR A 168 -7.73 -2.18 -7.57
N LEU A 169 -8.17 -3.13 -6.72
CA LEU A 169 -7.94 -3.05 -5.28
C LEU A 169 -6.47 -3.26 -4.89
N LEU A 170 -5.75 -4.13 -5.59
CA LEU A 170 -4.32 -4.34 -5.35
C LEU A 170 -3.46 -3.20 -5.89
N MET A 171 -3.85 -2.65 -7.05
CA MET A 171 -3.16 -1.53 -7.70
C MET A 171 -3.41 -0.19 -7.00
N MET A 172 -4.61 0.04 -6.47
CA MET A 172 -5.01 1.27 -5.76
C MET A 172 -5.13 1.10 -4.24
N GLY A 173 -4.57 0.02 -3.70
CA GLY A 173 -4.56 -0.22 -2.26
C GLY A 173 -3.46 0.61 -1.58
N ARG A 174 -2.42 -0.09 -1.12
CA ARG A 174 -1.29 0.52 -0.39
C ARG A 174 -0.10 0.84 -1.30
N ASP A 175 0.16 0.02 -2.30
CA ASP A 175 1.42 0.01 -3.03
C ASP A 175 1.18 0.24 -4.52
N MET A 176 1.23 1.52 -4.91
CA MET A 176 0.90 1.95 -6.26
C MET A 176 2.00 1.60 -7.27
N ARG A 177 3.13 1.03 -6.82
CA ARG A 177 4.11 0.39 -7.71
C ARG A 177 3.45 -0.69 -8.56
N ALA A 178 2.37 -1.30 -8.06
CA ALA A 178 1.56 -2.24 -8.82
C ALA A 178 0.92 -1.65 -10.09
N MET A 179 0.82 -0.32 -10.23
CA MET A 179 0.34 0.37 -11.44
C MET A 179 1.45 0.62 -12.48
N GLN A 180 2.72 0.40 -12.13
CA GLN A 180 3.85 0.70 -13.01
C GLN A 180 4.42 -0.57 -13.66
N PRO A 181 4.34 -0.74 -14.99
CA PRO A 181 4.88 -1.91 -15.69
C PRO A 181 6.38 -2.17 -15.48
N THR A 182 7.13 -1.13 -15.10
CA THR A 182 8.56 -1.18 -14.78
C THR A 182 8.85 -1.82 -13.42
N GLU A 183 7.85 -1.93 -12.54
CA GLU A 183 7.98 -2.50 -11.22
C GLU A 183 7.59 -3.99 -11.24
N PRO A 184 8.36 -4.90 -10.58
CA PRO A 184 8.01 -6.32 -10.50
C PRO A 184 6.64 -6.59 -9.90
N LEU A 185 6.18 -5.70 -8.99
CA LEU A 185 4.90 -5.83 -8.31
C LEU A 185 3.70 -5.77 -9.29
N PHE A 186 3.80 -4.98 -10.36
CA PHE A 186 2.79 -4.93 -11.41
C PHE A 186 2.53 -6.34 -11.98
N TRP A 187 3.59 -7.06 -12.31
CA TRP A 187 3.51 -8.40 -12.89
C TRP A 187 2.95 -9.44 -11.92
N MET A 188 3.26 -9.31 -10.63
CA MET A 188 2.62 -10.13 -9.59
C MET A 188 1.11 -9.87 -9.51
N VAL A 189 0.71 -8.60 -9.51
CA VAL A 189 -0.72 -8.25 -9.43
C VAL A 189 -1.46 -8.71 -10.68
N MET A 190 -0.87 -8.57 -11.88
CA MET A 190 -1.39 -9.17 -13.11
C MET A 190 -1.56 -10.69 -12.97
N SER A 191 -0.55 -11.38 -12.43
CA SER A 191 -0.58 -12.83 -12.20
C SER A 191 -1.73 -13.26 -11.28
N ILE A 192 -1.95 -12.53 -10.18
CA ILE A 192 -3.07 -12.75 -9.26
C ILE A 192 -4.40 -12.46 -9.95
N GLY A 193 -4.50 -11.32 -10.66
CA GLY A 193 -5.70 -10.92 -11.39
C GLY A 193 -6.13 -11.97 -12.42
N VAL A 194 -5.18 -12.46 -13.23
CA VAL A 194 -5.42 -13.54 -14.20
C VAL A 194 -5.84 -14.83 -13.49
N SER A 195 -5.24 -15.16 -12.34
CA SER A 195 -5.59 -16.36 -11.58
C SER A 195 -7.02 -16.30 -11.01
N VAL A 196 -7.42 -15.15 -10.47
CA VAL A 196 -8.79 -14.94 -9.97
C VAL A 196 -9.79 -14.90 -11.13
N GLY A 197 -9.43 -14.25 -12.25
CA GLY A 197 -10.23 -14.26 -13.47
C GLY A 197 -10.41 -15.67 -14.03
N TYR A 198 -9.35 -16.48 -14.07
CA TYR A 198 -9.42 -17.89 -14.45
C TYR A 198 -10.39 -18.66 -13.55
N ALA A 199 -10.30 -18.49 -12.23
CA ALA A 199 -11.18 -19.16 -11.28
C ALA A 199 -12.66 -18.76 -11.47
N ALA A 200 -12.94 -17.49 -11.77
CA ALA A 200 -14.28 -16.99 -12.05
C ALA A 200 -14.82 -17.51 -13.41
N ALA A 201 -13.97 -17.60 -14.43
CA ALA A 201 -14.35 -18.08 -15.76
C ALA A 201 -14.48 -19.61 -15.84
N TYR A 202 -13.77 -20.36 -15.00
CA TYR A 202 -13.75 -21.82 -15.02
C TYR A 202 -15.14 -22.50 -14.96
N PRO A 203 -16.02 -22.21 -13.99
CA PRO A 203 -17.34 -22.86 -13.92
C PRO A 203 -18.21 -22.55 -15.16
N VAL A 204 -18.07 -21.34 -15.71
CA VAL A 204 -18.76 -20.92 -16.93
C VAL A 204 -18.25 -21.70 -18.14
N ASN A 205 -16.94 -21.90 -18.26
CA ASN A 205 -16.35 -22.69 -19.33
C ASN A 205 -16.68 -24.19 -19.21
N VAL A 206 -16.73 -24.75 -18.00
CA VAL A 206 -17.22 -26.12 -17.76
C VAL A 206 -18.66 -26.26 -18.27
N TRP A 207 -19.52 -25.28 -17.98
CA TRP A 207 -20.89 -25.26 -18.49
C TRP A 207 -20.93 -25.17 -20.03
N LEU A 208 -20.18 -24.25 -20.63
CA LEU A 208 -20.11 -24.08 -22.09
C LEU A 208 -19.67 -25.38 -22.80
N VAL A 209 -18.67 -26.07 -22.25
CA VAL A 209 -18.22 -27.38 -22.75
C VAL A 209 -19.32 -28.44 -22.60
N SER A 210 -19.99 -28.50 -21.45
CA SER A 210 -21.07 -29.46 -21.20
C SER A 210 -22.28 -29.31 -22.13
N ARG A 211 -22.45 -28.12 -22.74
CA ARG A 211 -23.53 -27.80 -23.68
C ARG A 211 -23.07 -27.77 -25.13
N ASN A 212 -21.86 -28.26 -25.44
CA ASN A 212 -21.31 -28.30 -26.80
C ASN A 212 -21.20 -26.91 -27.45
N LEU A 213 -20.95 -25.86 -26.65
CA LEU A 213 -20.73 -24.48 -27.11
C LEU A 213 -19.24 -24.12 -27.21
N LYS A 214 -18.39 -24.83 -26.47
CA LYS A 214 -16.91 -24.78 -26.55
C LYS A 214 -16.35 -26.19 -26.56
N HIS A 215 -15.12 -26.33 -27.06
CA HIS A 215 -14.33 -27.56 -26.91
C HIS A 215 -13.38 -27.44 -25.72
N GLY A 216 -12.97 -28.57 -25.16
CA GLY A 216 -11.90 -28.63 -24.16
C GLY A 216 -10.57 -29.09 -24.78
N LEU A 217 -9.89 -29.99 -24.08
CA LEU A 217 -8.62 -30.59 -24.51
C LEU A 217 -8.84 -31.56 -25.68
N MET A 218 -7.93 -31.52 -26.66
CA MET A 218 -7.98 -32.33 -27.87
C MET A 218 -6.65 -33.04 -28.08
N THR A 219 -6.68 -34.16 -28.82
CA THR A 219 -5.48 -34.92 -29.16
C THR A 219 -5.26 -34.90 -30.67
N GLU A 220 -4.04 -34.58 -31.09
CA GLU A 220 -3.58 -34.61 -32.47
C GLU A 220 -2.39 -35.59 -32.57
N ARG A 221 -2.64 -36.77 -33.14
CA ARG A 221 -1.59 -37.76 -33.42
C ARG A 221 -1.30 -37.79 -34.92
N PRO A 222 -0.03 -37.78 -35.37
CA PRO A 222 0.32 -37.98 -36.77
C PRO A 222 -0.23 -39.32 -37.29
N GLN A 223 -0.82 -39.32 -38.49
CA GLN A 223 -1.28 -40.54 -39.17
C GLN A 223 -0.13 -41.56 -39.30
N GLY A 224 -0.36 -42.80 -38.84
CA GLY A 224 0.65 -43.87 -38.85
C GLY A 224 1.57 -43.92 -37.63
N SER A 225 1.28 -43.14 -36.57
CA SER A 225 1.97 -43.32 -35.29
C SER A 225 1.65 -44.68 -34.66
N ARG A 226 2.57 -45.27 -33.88
CA ARG A 226 2.36 -46.56 -33.19
C ARG A 226 1.20 -46.58 -32.20
N PHE A 227 0.59 -45.41 -31.94
CA PHE A 227 -0.53 -45.20 -31.02
C PHE A 227 -1.78 -44.71 -31.77
N ASP A 228 -1.79 -44.79 -33.10
CA ASP A 228 -2.96 -44.48 -33.91
C ASP A 228 -4.07 -45.50 -33.62
N VAL A 229 -5.19 -45.02 -33.09
CA VAL A 229 -6.33 -45.85 -32.68
C VAL A 229 -6.96 -46.56 -33.89
N ALA A 230 -6.71 -46.06 -35.11
CA ALA A 230 -7.10 -46.73 -36.35
C ALA A 230 -6.31 -48.02 -36.62
N LEU A 231 -5.05 -48.12 -36.17
CA LEU A 231 -4.24 -49.34 -36.26
C LEU A 231 -4.63 -50.40 -35.21
N LEU A 232 -5.21 -49.98 -34.08
CA LEU A 232 -5.72 -50.88 -33.03
C LEU A 232 -7.11 -51.46 -33.33
N LYS A 233 -7.80 -50.97 -34.37
CA LYS A 233 -9.11 -51.46 -34.83
C LYS A 233 -9.05 -52.31 -36.11
N GLN A 234 -7.88 -52.82 -36.50
CA GLN A 234 -7.82 -53.83 -37.56
C GLN A 234 -8.23 -55.21 -37.00
N PRO A 235 -9.22 -55.90 -37.59
CA PRO A 235 -9.53 -57.27 -37.21
C PRO A 235 -8.37 -58.17 -37.66
N GLY A 236 -7.49 -58.55 -36.73
CA GLY A 236 -6.42 -59.53 -37.01
C GLY A 236 -5.07 -59.36 -36.29
N ALA A 237 -4.88 -58.42 -35.37
CA ALA A 237 -3.63 -58.34 -34.60
C ALA A 237 -3.64 -59.28 -33.36
N PRO A 238 -2.57 -60.04 -33.08
CA PRO A 238 -2.53 -61.00 -31.99
C PRO A 238 -2.63 -60.32 -30.62
N THR A 239 -3.56 -60.80 -29.80
CA THR A 239 -3.75 -60.36 -28.42
C THR A 239 -2.62 -60.89 -27.52
N THR A 240 -2.15 -60.02 -26.63
CA THR A 240 -1.28 -60.21 -25.43
C THR A 240 0.23 -60.47 -25.63
N PRO A 241 1.11 -59.68 -24.99
CA PRO A 241 2.43 -60.16 -24.57
C PRO A 241 2.34 -60.94 -23.25
N PRO A 242 3.23 -61.91 -22.99
CA PRO A 242 3.13 -62.78 -21.82
C PRO A 242 3.49 -62.04 -20.52
N VAL A 243 2.66 -62.23 -19.50
CA VAL A 243 2.94 -61.89 -18.09
C VAL A 243 3.86 -62.98 -17.51
N PRO A 244 4.99 -62.66 -16.85
CA PRO A 244 5.77 -63.66 -16.15
C PRO A 244 5.01 -64.18 -14.93
N ALA A 245 4.91 -65.50 -14.82
CA ALA A 245 4.20 -66.20 -13.76
C ALA A 245 4.80 -65.90 -12.37
N VAL A 246 3.98 -65.37 -11.47
CA VAL A 246 4.26 -65.33 -10.03
C VAL A 246 3.55 -66.53 -9.41
N THR A 247 4.34 -67.45 -8.87
CA THR A 247 3.89 -68.59 -8.06
C THR A 247 3.26 -68.09 -6.75
N PRO A 248 2.13 -68.68 -6.28
CA PRO A 248 1.54 -68.32 -5.00
C PRO A 248 2.36 -68.92 -3.84
N PRO A 249 2.51 -68.22 -2.70
CA PRO A 249 3.14 -68.80 -1.53
C PRO A 249 2.20 -69.81 -0.86
N VAL A 250 2.79 -70.94 -0.50
CA VAL A 250 2.20 -72.03 0.27
C VAL A 250 1.95 -71.57 1.70
N GLU A 251 0.72 -71.75 2.17
CA GLU A 251 0.31 -71.64 3.56
C GLU A 251 0.78 -72.88 4.34
N PRO A 252 1.31 -72.76 5.57
CA PRO A 252 1.27 -73.85 6.53
C PRO A 252 0.31 -73.52 7.67
N ALA A 253 -0.67 -74.39 7.86
CA ALA A 253 -1.52 -74.50 9.05
C ALA A 253 -0.81 -75.35 10.14
N PRO A 254 -1.33 -75.50 11.37
CA PRO A 254 -0.67 -75.06 12.60
C PRO A 254 -0.24 -76.21 13.52
N GLN A 255 0.67 -75.96 14.46
CA GLN A 255 0.87 -76.86 15.62
C GLN A 255 1.30 -76.12 16.91
N ALA A 256 0.35 -76.16 17.86
CA ALA A 256 0.39 -76.26 19.31
C ALA A 256 1.65 -75.91 20.14
N ALA A 257 1.37 -75.05 21.13
CA ALA A 257 1.62 -75.21 22.57
C ALA A 257 3.03 -75.01 23.18
N ASP A 258 3.04 -74.05 24.12
CA ASP A 258 3.40 -74.23 25.54
C ASP A 258 4.70 -73.60 26.15
N ILE A 259 4.43 -72.58 26.98
CA ILE A 259 4.96 -72.20 28.31
C ILE A 259 6.46 -71.86 28.52
N HIS A 260 6.73 -70.60 28.89
CA HIS A 260 7.32 -70.14 30.17
C HIS A 260 7.67 -68.63 30.07
N ALA A 261 6.93 -67.74 30.74
CA ALA A 261 7.16 -67.23 32.10
C ALA A 261 8.32 -66.22 32.20
N GLY A 262 7.98 -64.97 32.54
CA GLY A 262 8.97 -63.92 32.85
C GLY A 262 8.35 -62.52 33.00
N HIS A 263 7.75 -62.27 34.16
CA HIS A 263 7.50 -60.98 34.83
C HIS A 263 8.09 -59.71 34.17
N SER A 264 7.36 -58.60 34.02
CA SER A 264 6.88 -57.77 35.15
C SER A 264 5.82 -56.75 34.73
N ALA A 265 4.79 -56.63 35.57
CA ALA A 265 3.75 -55.60 35.57
C ALA A 265 4.28 -54.29 36.18
N MET A 266 3.71 -53.12 35.85
CA MET A 266 2.71 -52.32 36.62
C MET A 266 3.03 -50.84 36.24
N GLN A 267 2.20 -49.80 36.26
CA GLN A 267 0.82 -49.52 36.66
C GLN A 267 0.52 -48.07 36.19
N GLU A 268 -0.71 -47.79 35.75
CA GLU A 268 -1.39 -46.50 35.96
C GLU A 268 -1.73 -46.32 37.46
N PRO A 269 -2.10 -45.13 38.04
CA PRO A 269 -3.23 -44.30 37.55
C PRO A 269 -3.34 -42.80 37.96
N ALA A 270 -4.33 -42.14 37.34
CA ALA A 270 -5.38 -41.20 37.83
C ALA A 270 -5.12 -39.97 38.76
N ALA A 271 -5.59 -38.82 38.24
CA ALA A 271 -6.61 -37.87 38.78
C ALA A 271 -6.35 -36.96 40.00
N SER A 272 -6.66 -35.65 39.86
CA SER A 272 -7.73 -34.97 40.65
C SER A 272 -7.85 -33.45 40.39
N HIS A 273 -9.06 -33.03 40.03
CA HIS A 273 -9.70 -31.69 40.16
C HIS A 273 -9.77 -31.22 41.65
N PRO A 274 -10.11 -29.95 42.02
CA PRO A 274 -11.38 -29.31 41.63
C PRO A 274 -11.43 -27.79 41.46
N ALA A 275 -12.58 -27.38 40.92
CA ALA A 275 -13.09 -26.04 40.73
C ALA A 275 -13.95 -25.56 41.91
N ALA A 276 -14.40 -24.30 41.79
CA ALA A 276 -15.72 -23.76 42.18
C ALA A 276 -15.73 -22.70 43.35
N PRO A 277 -16.85 -21.96 43.59
CA PRO A 277 -17.18 -20.68 42.92
C PRO A 277 -17.88 -19.60 43.82
N MET A 278 -18.42 -18.54 43.17
CA MET A 278 -19.70 -17.81 43.44
C MET A 278 -19.75 -16.39 44.09
N ALA A 279 -20.39 -15.51 43.30
CA ALA A 279 -21.53 -14.62 43.61
C ALA A 279 -21.37 -13.28 44.37
N GLY A 280 -21.61 -12.18 43.63
CA GLY A 280 -22.78 -11.29 43.81
C GLY A 280 -22.72 -10.18 44.87
N MET A 281 -22.81 -8.92 44.44
CA MET A 281 -23.61 -7.89 45.13
C MET A 281 -23.89 -6.69 44.22
N GLN A 282 -25.15 -6.27 44.20
CA GLN A 282 -25.69 -5.07 43.59
C GLN A 282 -25.87 -4.03 44.71
N MET A 283 -25.48 -2.77 44.50
CA MET A 283 -26.05 -1.63 45.25
C MET A 283 -26.03 -0.36 44.39
N ASP A 284 -27.20 0.27 44.38
CA ASP A 284 -27.53 1.63 43.98
C ASP A 284 -26.93 2.65 44.95
N MET A 285 -26.60 3.87 44.48
CA MET A 285 -26.82 5.14 45.20
C MET A 285 -26.54 6.35 44.30
N ASN A 286 -27.54 7.22 44.20
CA ASN A 286 -27.50 8.60 43.70
C ASN A 286 -26.52 9.49 44.47
N GLY A 287 -26.05 10.56 43.82
CA GLY A 287 -25.40 11.70 44.49
C GLY A 287 -24.97 12.80 43.52
N ASP A 288 -25.76 13.87 43.50
CA ASP A 288 -25.62 15.11 42.73
C ASP A 288 -24.32 15.92 42.96
N ALA A 289 -24.06 16.84 42.01
CA ALA A 289 -23.46 18.19 42.11
C ALA A 289 -22.29 18.39 41.10
N ALA A 290 -22.49 19.04 39.95
CA ALA A 290 -22.73 20.47 39.70
C ALA A 290 -21.45 21.33 39.55
N ALA A 291 -21.34 21.93 38.35
CA ALA A 291 -20.73 23.23 38.00
C ALA A 291 -19.16 23.32 38.01
N HIS A 292 -18.45 24.02 37.12
CA HIS A 292 -18.75 25.14 36.24
C HIS A 292 -17.83 25.12 35.00
N ALA A 293 -18.38 25.42 33.82
CA ALA A 293 -17.63 26.01 32.70
C ALA A 293 -18.49 27.14 32.11
N PRO A 294 -17.96 28.37 31.91
CA PRO A 294 -18.75 29.50 31.48
C PRO A 294 -18.91 29.58 29.96
N THR A 295 -20.12 29.97 29.60
CA THR A 295 -20.65 30.39 28.30
C THR A 295 -20.07 31.72 27.83
N LEU A 296 -19.93 31.90 26.50
CA LEU A 296 -20.09 33.15 25.75
C LEU A 296 -20.44 32.75 24.29
N MET A 297 -21.71 32.85 23.88
CA MET A 297 -22.29 33.93 23.05
C MET A 297 -21.63 34.04 21.66
N SER A 298 -22.34 34.05 20.53
CA SER A 298 -23.54 34.84 20.26
C SER A 298 -24.32 34.37 19.00
N GLN A 299 -25.64 34.64 19.03
CA GLN A 299 -26.53 35.16 17.95
C GLN A 299 -26.67 34.37 16.63
N GLY A 300 -27.84 34.14 16.03
CA GLY A 300 -29.22 34.55 16.31
C GLY A 300 -30.06 34.59 15.01
N ALA A 301 -31.31 34.12 15.10
CA ALA A 301 -32.48 34.35 14.22
C ALA A 301 -32.56 33.61 12.84
N ALA A 302 -33.70 33.13 12.33
CA ALA A 302 -35.12 33.19 12.75
C ALA A 302 -35.95 31.98 12.22
N ALA A 303 -37.12 31.76 12.83
CA ALA A 303 -38.14 30.73 12.56
C ALA A 303 -39.03 31.05 11.30
N VAL A 304 -39.86 30.19 10.68
CA VAL A 304 -41.08 29.42 11.09
C VAL A 304 -41.50 28.47 9.90
N PRO A 305 -42.35 27.42 10.06
CA PRO A 305 -42.28 26.14 9.31
C PRO A 305 -43.53 25.76 8.45
N ALA A 306 -43.51 24.56 7.83
CA ALA A 306 -44.72 23.76 7.56
C ALA A 306 -44.45 22.23 7.30
N ALA A 307 -45.16 21.37 8.06
CA ALA A 307 -45.89 20.11 7.72
C ALA A 307 -45.24 19.01 6.82
N ALA A 308 -45.44 17.69 6.97
CA ALA A 308 -46.38 16.87 7.73
C ALA A 308 -45.88 15.42 7.94
N THR A 309 -46.29 14.90 9.10
CA THR A 309 -46.51 13.55 9.64
C THR A 309 -46.78 12.34 8.71
N VAL A 310 -46.23 11.20 9.14
CA VAL A 310 -46.57 9.79 8.81
C VAL A 310 -47.57 9.22 9.83
N PRO A 311 -48.44 8.26 9.46
CA PRO A 311 -48.80 7.18 10.40
C PRO A 311 -48.96 5.76 9.79
N PRO A 312 -49.14 4.72 10.64
CA PRO A 312 -48.69 3.33 10.39
C PRO A 312 -49.82 2.28 10.19
N ALA A 313 -49.38 1.02 10.07
CA ALA A 313 -50.14 -0.21 9.83
C ALA A 313 -51.11 -0.65 10.94
N THR A 314 -52.12 -1.48 10.60
CA THR A 314 -52.96 -2.24 11.55
C THR A 314 -53.42 -3.61 10.98
N ARG A 315 -53.75 -4.51 11.92
CA ARG A 315 -53.89 -5.99 11.96
C ARG A 315 -55.23 -6.62 11.49
N MET A 316 -55.15 -7.95 11.20
CA MET A 316 -56.05 -9.11 11.49
C MET A 316 -57.52 -9.06 11.00
N THR A 317 -58.27 -10.12 10.63
CA THR A 317 -58.47 -11.56 11.00
C THR A 317 -59.14 -12.26 9.77
N GLY A 318 -58.96 -13.55 9.42
CA GLY A 318 -59.57 -14.77 10.00
C GLY A 318 -60.89 -15.20 9.31
N MET A 319 -60.92 -16.30 8.53
CA MET A 319 -61.98 -17.35 8.51
C MET A 319 -61.81 -18.41 7.41
N THR A 320 -62.23 -19.62 7.78
CA THR A 320 -62.22 -20.96 7.16
C THR A 320 -63.33 -21.23 6.15
N GLN A 321 -63.12 -22.11 5.15
CA GLN A 321 -63.97 -23.30 4.88
C GLN A 321 -63.47 -24.15 3.68
N ALA A 322 -63.72 -25.47 3.77
CA ALA A 322 -63.43 -26.53 2.80
C ALA A 322 -64.71 -26.99 2.08
N HIS A 323 -64.60 -27.59 0.88
CA HIS A 323 -65.49 -28.61 0.24
C HIS A 323 -64.97 -28.87 -1.20
N SER A 324 -64.36 -30.02 -1.53
CA SER A 324 -64.89 -31.35 -1.92
C SER A 324 -65.44 -31.48 -3.37
N MET A 325 -64.74 -32.31 -4.16
CA MET A 325 -65.15 -33.26 -5.24
C MET A 325 -66.09 -32.82 -6.39
N HIS A 326 -65.64 -33.00 -7.64
CA HIS A 326 -66.27 -33.89 -8.64
C HIS A 326 -65.50 -33.96 -9.99
N ALA A 327 -65.22 -35.18 -10.44
CA ALA A 327 -65.21 -35.60 -11.85
C ALA A 327 -66.53 -36.40 -12.07
N PRO A 328 -67.06 -36.63 -13.30
CA PRO A 328 -66.40 -37.49 -14.30
C PRO A 328 -66.75 -37.27 -15.81
N ASP A 329 -66.05 -38.04 -16.67
CA ASP A 329 -66.49 -38.74 -17.91
C ASP A 329 -66.93 -37.98 -19.20
N GLN A 330 -66.21 -38.19 -20.32
CA GLN A 330 -66.55 -39.10 -21.45
C GLN A 330 -65.78 -38.78 -22.77
N LEU A 331 -65.22 -39.84 -23.37
CA LEU A 331 -64.74 -39.99 -24.78
C LEU A 331 -65.93 -40.32 -25.73
N PRO A 332 -65.81 -40.66 -27.05
CA PRO A 332 -64.65 -40.78 -27.99
C PRO A 332 -64.90 -40.23 -29.43
N GLN A 333 -63.87 -40.29 -30.31
CA GLN A 333 -63.88 -40.64 -31.77
C GLN A 333 -62.70 -39.95 -32.49
N ALA A 334 -62.09 -40.40 -33.59
CA ALA A 334 -61.87 -41.67 -34.29
C ALA A 334 -60.83 -41.31 -35.40
N THR A 335 -59.93 -42.23 -35.73
CA THR A 335 -58.86 -42.13 -36.76
C THR A 335 -59.40 -42.14 -38.19
N PRO A 336 -58.55 -41.88 -39.22
CA PRO A 336 -57.99 -43.05 -39.92
C PRO A 336 -56.51 -42.91 -40.36
N SER A 337 -55.90 -44.09 -40.45
CA SER A 337 -54.57 -44.43 -40.95
C SER A 337 -54.44 -44.39 -42.48
N SER A 338 -53.23 -44.16 -42.98
CA SER A 338 -52.71 -44.82 -44.18
C SER A 338 -51.21 -45.11 -44.01
N GLY A 339 -50.81 -46.35 -44.30
CA GLY A 339 -49.43 -46.83 -44.16
C GLY A 339 -48.77 -47.14 -45.50
N ALA A 340 -47.44 -47.31 -45.49
CA ALA A 340 -46.71 -48.09 -46.47
C ALA A 340 -45.32 -48.50 -45.92
N HIS A 341 -45.16 -49.82 -45.77
CA HIS A 341 -43.99 -50.70 -45.89
C HIS A 341 -42.55 -50.19 -45.69
N GLY A 342 -41.79 -50.95 -44.88
CA GLY A 342 -40.38 -50.72 -44.57
C GLY A 342 -39.36 -51.35 -45.52
N MET A 343 -38.08 -51.08 -45.23
CA MET A 343 -36.93 -51.86 -45.68
C MET A 343 -35.68 -51.50 -44.85
N ALA A 344 -35.11 -52.54 -44.24
CA ALA A 344 -33.70 -52.85 -43.98
C ALA A 344 -32.72 -51.75 -43.49
N ASP A 345 -32.19 -52.01 -42.30
CA ASP A 345 -30.91 -51.51 -41.77
C ASP A 345 -29.72 -51.76 -42.72
N MET A 346 -28.93 -50.71 -42.94
CA MET A 346 -27.51 -50.76 -43.35
C MET A 346 -26.81 -49.51 -42.75
N PRO A 347 -25.82 -49.63 -41.84
CA PRO A 347 -25.10 -48.48 -41.32
C PRO A 347 -23.93 -48.14 -42.23
N GLY A 348 -24.10 -47.11 -43.06
CA GLY A 348 -23.06 -46.51 -43.90
C GLY A 348 -22.62 -45.16 -43.36
N MET A 349 -21.34 -45.09 -42.97
CA MET A 349 -20.47 -43.93 -42.77
C MET A 349 -21.09 -42.53 -42.93
N ASP A 350 -21.15 -41.78 -41.83
CA ASP A 350 -21.19 -40.32 -41.88
C ASP A 350 -20.09 -39.73 -40.97
N HIS A 351 -18.96 -39.37 -41.59
CA HIS A 351 -17.88 -38.63 -40.96
C HIS A 351 -18.20 -37.13 -41.01
N THR A 352 -19.19 -36.68 -40.24
CA THR A 352 -19.42 -35.25 -39.98
C THR A 352 -19.98 -35.03 -38.57
N SER A 353 -19.23 -35.38 -37.53
CA SER A 353 -19.59 -34.99 -36.15
C SER A 353 -19.33 -33.49 -35.92
N GLY A 354 -20.12 -32.64 -36.57
CA GLY A 354 -20.23 -31.23 -36.21
C GLY A 354 -20.91 -31.11 -34.85
N MET A 355 -20.22 -30.48 -33.89
CA MET A 355 -20.71 -30.21 -32.54
C MET A 355 -22.01 -29.38 -32.61
N GLN A 356 -23.18 -30.02 -32.50
CA GLN A 356 -24.48 -29.35 -32.47
C GLN A 356 -24.70 -28.75 -31.06
N PRO A 357 -24.98 -27.44 -30.93
CA PRO A 357 -25.23 -26.81 -29.63
C PRO A 357 -26.42 -27.47 -28.92
N ASN A 358 -26.23 -27.88 -27.66
CA ASN A 358 -27.29 -28.43 -26.83
C ASN A 358 -27.69 -27.43 -25.74
N VAL A 359 -28.20 -26.27 -26.17
CA VAL A 359 -28.60 -25.17 -25.28
C VAL A 359 -29.92 -24.55 -25.76
N THR A 360 -30.80 -24.21 -24.82
CA THR A 360 -32.00 -23.44 -25.14
C THR A 360 -31.69 -21.94 -25.12
N VAL A 361 -32.42 -21.15 -25.90
CA VAL A 361 -32.28 -19.68 -25.90
C VAL A 361 -32.44 -19.10 -24.48
N PRO A 362 -33.44 -19.51 -23.66
CA PRO A 362 -33.55 -19.02 -22.28
C PRO A 362 -32.33 -19.34 -21.40
N GLN A 363 -31.73 -20.52 -21.55
CA GLN A 363 -30.52 -20.88 -20.79
C GLN A 363 -29.33 -20.00 -21.18
N LEU A 364 -29.14 -19.79 -22.47
CA LEU A 364 -28.07 -18.93 -22.97
C LEU A 364 -28.24 -17.48 -22.50
N LEU A 365 -29.47 -16.95 -22.57
CA LEU A 365 -29.78 -15.60 -22.08
C LEU A 365 -29.59 -15.48 -20.57
N ALA A 366 -29.95 -16.50 -19.78
CA ALA A 366 -29.75 -16.48 -18.34
C ALA A 366 -28.27 -16.42 -17.96
N VAL A 367 -27.42 -17.25 -18.56
CA VAL A 367 -25.98 -17.22 -18.31
C VAL A 367 -25.36 -15.90 -18.77
N LEU A 368 -25.74 -15.42 -19.96
CA LEU A 368 -25.30 -14.12 -20.46
C LEU A 368 -25.68 -12.97 -19.52
N MET A 369 -26.91 -12.97 -19.00
CA MET A 369 -27.37 -11.96 -18.05
C MET A 369 -26.55 -12.00 -16.76
N VAL A 370 -26.34 -13.19 -16.19
CA VAL A 370 -25.56 -13.35 -14.95
C VAL A 370 -24.12 -12.90 -15.13
N THR A 371 -23.44 -13.30 -16.21
CA THR A 371 -22.04 -12.90 -16.43
C THR A 371 -21.92 -11.41 -16.76
N THR A 372 -22.90 -10.83 -17.46
CA THR A 372 -22.94 -9.38 -17.74
C THR A 372 -23.15 -8.57 -16.46
N LEU A 373 -24.07 -9.00 -15.58
CA LEU A 373 -24.28 -8.35 -14.28
C LEU A 373 -23.03 -8.46 -13.39
N ALA A 374 -22.37 -9.62 -13.40
CA ALA A 374 -21.12 -9.84 -12.68
C ALA A 374 -20.00 -8.92 -13.22
N LEU A 375 -19.89 -8.77 -14.56
CA LEU A 375 -18.94 -7.84 -15.17
C LEU A 375 -19.22 -6.40 -14.75
N ILE A 376 -20.47 -5.93 -14.85
CA ILE A 376 -20.86 -4.57 -14.45
C ILE A 376 -20.51 -4.33 -12.99
N ALA A 377 -20.84 -5.27 -12.10
CA ALA A 377 -20.48 -5.18 -10.70
C ALA A 377 -18.95 -5.13 -10.50
N GLY A 378 -18.20 -6.02 -11.15
CA GLY A 378 -16.74 -6.06 -11.08
C GLY A 378 -16.05 -4.79 -11.60
N MET A 379 -16.61 -4.13 -12.61
CA MET A 379 -16.07 -2.89 -13.17
C MET A 379 -16.47 -1.63 -12.39
N THR A 380 -17.60 -1.65 -11.69
CA THR A 380 -18.17 -0.43 -11.05
C THR A 380 -18.00 -0.38 -9.53
N LEU A 381 -18.09 -1.52 -8.84
CA LEU A 381 -17.98 -1.56 -7.38
C LEU A 381 -16.64 -1.05 -6.85
N PRO A 382 -15.48 -1.34 -7.47
CA PRO A 382 -14.21 -0.80 -6.99
C PRO A 382 -14.20 0.74 -6.92
N GLY A 383 -14.89 1.42 -7.84
CA GLY A 383 -15.01 2.89 -7.84
C GLY A 383 -15.82 3.47 -6.68
N THR A 384 -16.43 2.64 -5.84
CA THR A 384 -17.02 3.07 -4.57
C THR A 384 -16.00 3.21 -3.45
N VAL A 385 -14.84 2.54 -3.57
CA VAL A 385 -13.77 2.50 -2.57
C VAL A 385 -12.54 3.29 -3.01
N VAL A 386 -12.15 3.18 -4.28
CA VAL A 386 -10.93 3.79 -4.81
C VAL A 386 -11.20 4.84 -5.89
N ASN A 387 -10.24 5.75 -6.11
CA ASN A 387 -10.36 6.83 -7.08
C ASN A 387 -10.01 6.38 -8.51
N MET A 388 -10.99 5.84 -9.24
CA MET A 388 -10.81 5.34 -10.61
C MET A 388 -10.39 6.41 -11.65
N LYS A 389 -10.37 7.70 -11.29
CA LYS A 389 -9.92 8.78 -12.17
C LYS A 389 -8.39 8.92 -12.20
N LEU A 390 -7.68 8.30 -11.27
CA LEU A 390 -6.22 8.38 -11.20
C LEU A 390 -5.57 7.45 -12.22
N SER A 391 -4.45 7.90 -12.77
CA SER A 391 -3.55 7.15 -13.63
C SER A 391 -2.26 6.76 -12.89
N ALA A 392 -1.46 5.88 -13.49
CA ALA A 392 -0.13 5.53 -12.99
C ALA A 392 0.81 6.75 -12.91
N HIS A 393 0.61 7.76 -13.75
CA HIS A 393 1.35 9.02 -13.71
C HIS A 393 0.93 9.91 -12.53
N ASP A 394 -0.34 9.88 -12.14
CA ASP A 394 -0.85 10.68 -11.03
C ASP A 394 -0.36 10.18 -9.67
N VAL A 395 -0.20 8.87 -9.49
CA VAL A 395 0.24 8.32 -8.21
C VAL A 395 1.73 7.95 -8.20
N GLY A 396 2.34 7.72 -9.36
CA GLY A 396 3.73 7.27 -9.44
C GLY A 396 3.96 5.93 -8.72
N ALA A 397 5.19 5.68 -8.30
CA ALA A 397 5.60 4.51 -7.52
C ALA A 397 5.33 4.69 -6.01
N SER A 398 4.24 5.39 -5.66
CA SER A 398 3.93 5.76 -4.27
C SER A 398 3.57 4.55 -3.41
N ILE A 399 4.08 4.53 -2.19
CA ILE A 399 3.73 3.56 -1.17
C ILE A 399 3.08 4.32 -0.02
N MET A 400 1.82 4.00 0.30
CA MET A 400 1.04 4.66 1.34
C MET A 400 1.30 4.03 2.72
N PRO A 401 1.18 4.80 3.81
CA PRO A 401 1.34 4.25 5.16
C PRO A 401 0.18 3.30 5.51
N PRO A 402 0.45 2.20 6.23
CA PRO A 402 -0.60 1.28 6.66
C PRO A 402 -1.67 1.97 7.53
N GLY A 403 -2.94 1.65 7.29
CA GLY A 403 -4.07 2.19 8.05
C GLY A 403 -4.54 3.57 7.59
N MET A 404 -3.93 4.16 6.55
CA MET A 404 -4.39 5.42 6.00
C MET A 404 -5.60 5.20 5.09
N ILE A 405 -6.65 6.00 5.29
CA ILE A 405 -7.88 5.94 4.51
C ILE A 405 -7.73 6.83 3.28
N MET A 406 -7.63 6.19 2.11
CA MET A 406 -7.59 6.86 0.82
C MET A 406 -8.98 6.75 0.19
N THR A 407 -9.70 7.87 0.13
CA THR A 407 -11.06 7.88 -0.40
C THR A 407 -11.04 8.03 -1.93
N ARG A 408 -12.18 7.80 -2.57
CA ARG A 408 -12.38 8.10 -4.00
C ARG A 408 -12.12 9.56 -4.39
N GLU A 409 -12.04 10.47 -3.41
CA GLU A 409 -11.87 11.91 -3.62
C GLU A 409 -10.43 12.35 -3.42
N THR A 410 -9.56 11.47 -2.88
CA THR A 410 -8.16 11.80 -2.67
C THR A 410 -7.44 11.95 -4.03
N PRO A 411 -6.89 13.14 -4.34
CA PRO A 411 -6.19 13.38 -5.61
C PRO A 411 -4.78 12.79 -5.56
N GLY A 412 -4.24 12.40 -6.73
CA GLY A 412 -2.91 11.78 -6.83
C GLY A 412 -1.78 12.64 -6.24
N GLY A 413 -1.87 13.98 -6.35
CA GLY A 413 -0.95 14.91 -5.69
C GLY A 413 -0.86 14.69 -4.18
N ALA A 414 -2.01 14.72 -3.50
CA ALA A 414 -2.06 14.44 -2.06
C ALA A 414 -1.53 13.04 -1.72
N MET A 415 -1.76 12.04 -2.57
CA MET A 415 -1.21 10.69 -2.36
C MET A 415 0.32 10.70 -2.37
N ARG A 416 0.93 11.40 -3.33
CA ARG A 416 2.39 11.56 -3.41
C ARG A 416 2.94 12.32 -2.22
N ASP A 417 2.22 13.35 -1.77
CA ASP A 417 2.65 14.16 -0.62
C ASP A 417 2.71 13.31 0.65
N MET A 418 1.76 12.38 0.81
CA MET A 418 1.66 11.47 1.95
C MET A 418 2.48 10.18 1.81
N ALA A 419 3.01 9.88 0.63
CA ALA A 419 3.70 8.62 0.34
C ALA A 419 5.07 8.52 1.02
N ALA A 420 5.54 7.28 1.20
CA ALA A 420 6.88 6.99 1.68
C ALA A 420 7.95 7.70 0.83
N VAL A 421 9.05 8.09 1.47
CA VAL A 421 10.26 8.48 0.74
C VAL A 421 10.85 7.27 0.04
N ASP A 422 11.11 7.36 -1.26
CA ASP A 422 11.71 6.27 -2.04
C ASP A 422 13.15 6.01 -1.55
N PRO A 423 13.44 4.85 -0.92
CA PRO A 423 14.77 4.56 -0.40
C PRO A 423 15.87 4.44 -1.46
N ARG A 424 15.51 4.31 -2.75
CA ARG A 424 16.45 4.29 -3.88
C ARG A 424 17.08 5.66 -4.15
N THR A 425 16.44 6.73 -3.67
CA THR A 425 16.91 8.12 -3.85
C THR A 425 17.93 8.56 -2.78
N VAL A 426 18.22 7.69 -1.81
CA VAL A 426 19.19 7.96 -0.74
C VAL A 426 20.58 8.18 -1.33
N SER A 427 21.13 9.37 -1.10
CA SER A 427 22.45 9.79 -1.59
C SER A 427 23.56 9.63 -0.53
N TYR A 428 23.19 9.53 0.74
CA TYR A 428 24.13 9.45 1.86
C TYR A 428 23.54 8.67 3.04
N THR A 429 24.38 7.92 3.74
CA THR A 429 24.01 7.25 5.00
C THR A 429 24.88 7.81 6.12
N ALA A 430 24.25 8.47 7.09
CA ALA A 430 24.94 9.03 8.24
C ALA A 430 25.43 7.92 9.17
N PRO A 431 26.62 8.04 9.78
CA PRO A 431 27.04 7.10 10.83
C PRO A 431 26.11 7.20 12.05
N SER A 432 25.98 6.13 12.84
CA SER A 432 25.13 6.12 14.04
C SER A 432 25.53 7.18 15.08
N THR A 433 26.82 7.53 15.11
CA THR A 433 27.41 8.57 15.95
C THR A 433 27.16 9.99 15.46
N ALA A 434 26.61 10.19 14.25
CA ALA A 434 26.33 11.52 13.71
C ALA A 434 25.42 12.33 14.65
N ARG A 435 25.61 13.66 14.63
CA ARG A 435 24.83 14.65 15.38
C ARG A 435 24.33 15.72 14.42
N GLY A 436 23.07 16.10 14.56
CA GLY A 436 22.48 17.24 13.85
C GLY A 436 22.79 18.56 14.56
N ASP A 437 22.19 19.65 14.09
CA ASP A 437 22.39 21.01 14.65
C ASP A 437 23.87 21.43 14.69
N ARG A 438 24.75 20.85 13.84
CA ARG A 438 26.16 21.27 13.84
C ARG A 438 26.28 22.67 13.25
N PRO A 439 27.02 23.59 13.87
CA PRO A 439 27.15 24.95 13.37
C PRO A 439 27.83 24.96 11.99
N LEU A 440 27.31 25.77 11.08
CA LEU A 440 27.94 26.05 9.79
C LEU A 440 28.60 27.43 9.85
N ALA A 441 29.90 27.50 9.59
CA ALA A 441 30.59 28.77 9.49
C ALA A 441 30.35 29.42 8.12
N PRO A 442 30.06 30.73 8.04
CA PRO A 442 29.93 31.43 6.77
C PRO A 442 31.31 31.67 6.13
N GLN A 443 31.31 31.78 4.81
CA GLN A 443 32.42 32.41 4.09
C GLN A 443 32.17 33.92 4.02
N LEU A 444 33.18 34.74 4.34
CA LEU A 444 33.07 36.18 4.25
C LEU A 444 33.52 36.65 2.85
N VAL A 445 32.59 37.22 2.07
CA VAL A 445 32.87 37.73 0.72
C VAL A 445 32.43 39.19 0.65
N GLY A 446 33.39 40.12 0.55
CA GLY A 446 33.09 41.55 0.46
C GLY A 446 32.27 42.10 1.63
N GLY A 447 32.47 41.56 2.85
CA GLY A 447 31.69 41.94 4.04
C GLY A 447 30.31 41.29 4.16
N VAL A 448 29.95 40.38 3.25
CA VAL A 448 28.72 39.57 3.29
C VAL A 448 29.04 38.17 3.82
N LYS A 449 28.23 37.67 4.77
CA LYS A 449 28.30 36.29 5.25
C LYS A 449 27.56 35.37 4.30
N VAL A 450 28.31 34.52 3.60
CA VAL A 450 27.78 33.59 2.60
C VAL A 450 27.75 32.17 3.15
N PHE A 451 26.56 31.58 3.19
CA PHE A 451 26.33 30.18 3.54
C PHE A 451 25.93 29.39 2.31
N ARG A 452 26.38 28.13 2.24
CA ARG A 452 25.96 27.18 1.21
C ARG A 452 25.18 26.05 1.88
N LEU A 453 23.95 25.88 1.43
CA LEU A 453 23.00 24.89 1.92
C LEU A 453 22.64 23.97 0.76
N GLU A 454 22.78 22.67 0.97
CA GLU A 454 22.50 21.64 -0.02
C GLU A 454 21.47 20.68 0.56
N THR A 455 20.34 20.55 -0.13
CA THR A 455 19.30 19.58 0.24
C THR A 455 19.64 18.22 -0.34
N SER A 456 19.31 17.15 0.38
CA SER A 456 19.55 15.78 -0.08
C SER A 456 18.70 14.78 0.72
N ILE A 457 18.34 13.65 0.09
CA ILE A 457 17.72 12.52 0.79
C ILE A 457 18.83 11.66 1.38
N ILE A 458 18.76 11.42 2.70
CA ILE A 458 19.77 10.65 3.46
C ILE A 458 19.12 9.60 4.35
N ARG A 459 19.90 8.59 4.75
CA ARG A 459 19.57 7.73 5.91
C ARG A 459 20.15 8.33 7.18
N TRP A 460 19.29 8.63 8.14
CA TRP A 460 19.64 9.23 9.42
C TRP A 460 19.30 8.29 10.58
N ASN A 461 20.23 8.09 11.51
CA ASN A 461 20.00 7.27 12.69
C ASN A 461 19.36 8.12 13.79
N ILE A 462 18.10 7.85 14.15
CA ILE A 462 17.45 8.46 15.32
C ILE A 462 17.80 7.70 16.61
N LEU A 463 18.08 6.40 16.49
CA LEU A 463 18.59 5.48 17.50
C LEU A 463 19.67 4.59 16.84
N PRO A 464 20.51 3.84 17.59
CA PRO A 464 21.60 3.06 16.99
C PRO A 464 21.11 1.95 16.06
N TYR A 465 19.88 1.46 16.29
CA TYR A 465 19.24 0.39 15.52
C TYR A 465 18.07 0.89 14.65
N LYS A 466 17.73 2.19 14.72
CA LYS A 466 16.57 2.76 14.00
C LYS A 466 17.00 3.92 13.12
N GLN A 467 16.76 3.76 11.81
CA GLN A 467 17.00 4.77 10.80
C GLN A 467 15.70 5.30 10.23
N VAL A 468 15.74 6.57 9.83
CA VAL A 468 14.73 7.22 9.00
C VAL A 468 15.37 7.66 7.68
N THR A 469 14.60 7.63 6.60
CA THR A 469 14.96 8.29 5.35
C THR A 469 14.48 9.74 5.45
N ALA A 470 15.40 10.70 5.47
CA ALA A 470 15.12 12.09 5.80
C ALA A 470 15.58 13.04 4.69
N TYR A 471 14.88 14.18 4.60
CA TYR A 471 15.25 15.31 3.78
C TYR A 471 16.18 16.17 4.63
N ALA A 472 17.46 16.19 4.29
CA ALA A 472 18.49 16.79 5.11
C ALA A 472 19.15 17.97 4.41
N ILE A 473 19.55 18.95 5.21
CA ILE A 473 20.33 20.10 4.77
C ILE A 473 21.78 19.85 5.20
N ASN A 474 22.71 19.90 4.25
CA ASN A 474 24.14 19.59 4.45
C ASN A 474 24.36 18.25 5.17
N ARG A 475 23.60 17.21 4.79
CA ARG A 475 23.72 15.82 5.25
C ARG A 475 23.56 15.61 6.76
N GLN A 476 22.78 16.47 7.43
CA GLN A 476 22.44 16.31 8.84
C GLN A 476 20.98 16.66 9.10
N VAL A 477 20.42 16.05 10.15
CA VAL A 477 19.08 16.35 10.66
C VAL A 477 19.17 16.59 12.17
N PRO A 478 18.77 17.77 12.68
CA PRO A 478 18.40 18.96 11.94
C PRO A 478 19.53 19.44 11.03
N GLY A 479 19.18 20.29 10.07
CA GLY A 479 20.13 21.06 9.28
C GLY A 479 21.10 21.87 10.14
N PRO A 480 22.17 22.40 9.55
CA PRO A 480 23.18 23.13 10.30
C PRO A 480 22.61 24.29 11.10
N ARG A 481 23.14 24.49 12.31
CA ARG A 481 22.84 25.70 13.06
C ARG A 481 23.51 26.89 12.39
N LEU A 482 22.71 27.90 12.04
CA LEU A 482 23.19 29.14 11.45
C LEU A 482 23.27 30.19 12.55
N GLU A 483 24.45 30.76 12.76
CA GLU A 483 24.66 31.83 13.73
C GLU A 483 25.16 33.09 13.02
N ILE A 484 24.39 34.17 13.12
CA ILE A 484 24.70 35.49 12.55
C ILE A 484 24.50 36.56 13.61
N ASN A 485 24.97 37.77 13.34
CA ASN A 485 24.73 38.92 14.20
C ASN A 485 23.67 39.82 13.58
N GLN A 486 22.94 40.53 14.43
CA GLN A 486 22.08 41.61 14.02
C GLN A 486 22.89 42.64 13.19
N GLY A 487 22.27 43.15 12.15
CA GLY A 487 22.84 44.03 11.13
C GLY A 487 23.70 43.34 10.07
N ASP A 488 24.03 42.06 10.19
CA ASP A 488 24.83 41.36 9.18
C ASP A 488 24.10 41.31 7.82
N ARG A 489 24.87 41.52 6.74
CA ARG A 489 24.44 41.19 5.39
C ARG A 489 24.71 39.72 5.15
N VAL A 490 23.69 38.97 4.76
CA VAL A 490 23.77 37.51 4.59
C VAL A 490 23.36 37.10 3.19
N GLN A 491 23.96 36.00 2.72
CA GLN A 491 23.52 35.27 1.55
C GLN A 491 23.46 33.78 1.88
N PHE A 492 22.32 33.16 1.59
CA PHE A 492 22.14 31.71 1.68
C PHE A 492 21.94 31.17 0.27
N ILE A 493 22.95 30.46 -0.23
CA ILE A 493 22.92 29.82 -1.54
C ILE A 493 22.41 28.40 -1.33
N VAL A 494 21.17 28.15 -1.76
CA VAL A 494 20.48 26.88 -1.59
C VAL A 494 20.53 26.10 -2.90
N LYS A 495 21.16 24.92 -2.87
CA LYS A 495 21.18 23.96 -3.97
C LYS A 495 20.17 22.85 -3.70
N ASN A 496 19.21 22.69 -4.60
CA ASN A 496 18.25 21.60 -4.51
C ASN A 496 18.81 20.32 -5.15
N ASN A 497 19.12 19.29 -4.35
CA ASN A 497 19.43 17.94 -4.87
C ASN A 497 18.35 16.90 -4.52
N LEU A 498 17.14 17.34 -4.18
CA LEU A 498 15.96 16.48 -4.04
C LEU A 498 15.40 16.12 -5.43
N PRO A 499 14.64 15.01 -5.54
CA PRO A 499 13.93 14.66 -6.77
C PRO A 499 12.69 15.53 -7.03
N GLU A 500 12.34 16.41 -6.10
CA GLU A 500 11.20 17.32 -6.15
C GLU A 500 11.61 18.77 -5.87
N ALA A 501 10.75 19.73 -6.19
CA ALA A 501 11.02 21.13 -5.93
C ALA A 501 11.09 21.41 -4.42
N THR A 502 11.82 22.43 -4.00
CA THR A 502 11.88 22.87 -2.59
C THR A 502 11.99 24.38 -2.49
N THR A 503 11.84 24.93 -1.29
CA THR A 503 12.24 26.29 -0.92
C THR A 503 12.83 26.26 0.49
N LEU A 504 13.45 27.34 0.95
CA LEU A 504 13.69 27.54 2.39
C LEU A 504 13.04 28.86 2.81
N HIS A 505 12.20 28.79 3.83
CA HIS A 505 11.60 29.93 4.51
C HIS A 505 12.36 30.25 5.81
N TRP A 506 12.52 31.54 6.07
CA TRP A 506 13.26 32.06 7.22
C TRP A 506 12.28 32.46 8.32
N HIS A 507 11.84 31.48 9.10
CA HIS A 507 10.69 31.62 9.96
C HIS A 507 10.83 32.72 11.01
N GLY A 508 9.93 33.70 10.90
CA GLY A 508 9.83 34.83 11.81
C GLY A 508 10.74 36.02 11.45
N LEU A 509 11.48 35.98 10.34
CA LEU A 509 12.34 37.09 9.92
C LEU A 509 11.58 38.23 9.24
N ILE A 510 11.96 39.45 9.58
CA ILE A 510 11.63 40.66 8.82
C ILE A 510 12.64 40.78 7.67
N LEU A 511 12.18 40.52 6.45
CA LEU A 511 12.96 40.56 5.22
C LEU A 511 12.08 40.99 4.02
N PRO A 512 12.68 41.36 2.87
CA PRO A 512 11.92 41.56 1.64
C PRO A 512 11.14 40.30 1.28
N ASN A 513 9.88 40.45 0.87
CA ASN A 513 8.98 39.33 0.57
C ASN A 513 9.52 38.38 -0.52
N GLU A 514 10.35 38.86 -1.44
CA GLU A 514 10.97 38.01 -2.47
C GLU A 514 12.02 37.05 -1.88
N MET A 515 12.50 37.31 -0.67
CA MET A 515 13.48 36.51 0.05
C MET A 515 12.82 35.62 1.12
N ASP A 516 11.49 35.59 1.19
CA ASP A 516 10.76 34.91 2.25
C ASP A 516 10.68 33.38 2.07
N GLY A 517 10.86 32.87 0.86
CA GLY A 517 10.87 31.43 0.64
C GLY A 517 9.50 30.78 0.46
N VAL A 518 8.43 31.56 0.32
CA VAL A 518 7.08 31.03 0.09
C VAL A 518 6.82 30.83 -1.41
N PRO A 519 6.65 29.59 -1.89
CA PRO A 519 6.40 29.32 -3.30
C PRO A 519 5.02 29.84 -3.74
N GLY A 520 4.94 30.39 -4.95
CA GLY A 520 3.67 30.81 -5.57
C GLY A 520 3.19 32.21 -5.21
N LEU A 521 3.89 32.92 -4.31
CA LEU A 521 3.72 34.36 -4.08
C LEU A 521 4.74 35.14 -4.92
N GLU A 522 5.87 35.50 -4.33
CA GLU A 522 6.94 36.26 -4.99
C GLU A 522 8.10 35.38 -5.48
N GLN A 523 8.18 34.14 -4.98
CA GLN A 523 9.22 33.18 -5.35
C GLN A 523 8.62 31.97 -6.07
N LYS A 524 9.30 31.51 -7.12
CA LYS A 524 9.08 30.18 -7.70
C LYS A 524 9.82 29.11 -6.89
N PRO A 525 9.26 27.89 -6.75
CA PRO A 525 9.97 26.77 -6.16
C PRO A 525 11.34 26.55 -6.83
N ILE A 526 12.35 26.15 -6.04
CA ILE A 526 13.67 25.77 -6.56
C ILE A 526 13.51 24.39 -7.20
N PRO A 527 13.60 24.25 -8.54
CA PRO A 527 13.36 22.96 -9.19
C PRO A 527 14.46 21.94 -8.81
N PRO A 528 14.26 20.64 -9.03
CA PRO A 528 15.31 19.63 -8.89
C PRO A 528 16.59 20.03 -9.64
N GLY A 529 17.74 20.00 -8.98
CA GLY A 529 19.01 20.46 -9.53
C GLY A 529 19.16 21.99 -9.66
N GLY A 530 18.15 22.77 -9.27
CA GLY A 530 18.19 24.23 -9.26
C GLY A 530 18.99 24.81 -8.09
N THR A 531 19.35 26.08 -8.21
CA THR A 531 19.98 26.86 -7.14
C THR A 531 19.26 28.19 -6.98
N TYR A 532 19.07 28.64 -5.74
CA TYR A 532 18.52 29.96 -5.44
C TYR A 532 19.35 30.63 -4.34
N THR A 533 19.44 31.96 -4.38
CA THR A 533 20.19 32.75 -3.39
C THR A 533 19.25 33.67 -2.66
N TYR A 534 19.08 33.42 -1.36
CA TYR A 534 18.40 34.33 -0.44
C TYR A 534 19.38 35.38 0.06
N ALA A 535 19.06 36.67 -0.04
CA ALA A 535 19.96 37.74 0.34
C ALA A 535 19.21 38.85 1.09
N PHE A 536 19.58 39.07 2.35
CA PHE A 536 18.95 40.11 3.18
C PHE A 536 19.91 40.62 4.26
N THR A 537 19.48 41.64 5.01
CA THR A 537 20.16 42.13 6.21
C THR A 537 19.37 41.71 7.43
N ALA A 538 20.00 41.07 8.40
CA ALA A 538 19.32 40.60 9.61
C ALA A 538 19.01 41.78 10.54
N VAL A 539 17.76 42.23 10.62
CA VAL A 539 17.40 43.43 11.42
C VAL A 539 17.02 43.12 12.87
N GLN A 540 16.54 41.92 13.14
CA GLN A 540 16.12 41.44 14.47
C GLN A 540 17.20 40.58 15.14
N ALA A 541 17.01 40.26 16.42
CA ALA A 541 17.87 39.35 17.18
C ALA A 541 17.02 38.35 17.98
N GLY A 542 17.49 37.11 18.17
CA GLY A 542 16.72 36.09 18.87
C GLY A 542 16.91 34.66 18.35
N THR A 543 16.01 33.78 18.79
CA THR A 543 15.89 32.38 18.34
C THR A 543 14.88 32.25 17.20
N TYR A 544 15.39 31.93 16.02
CA TYR A 544 14.61 31.63 14.81
C TYR A 544 15.01 30.27 14.26
N PHE A 545 14.38 29.87 13.17
CA PHE A 545 14.71 28.65 12.45
C PHE A 545 14.37 28.83 10.97
N TYR A 546 14.80 27.88 10.15
CA TYR A 546 14.48 27.84 8.73
C TYR A 546 13.97 26.45 8.38
N HIS A 547 13.06 26.37 7.41
CA HIS A 547 12.46 25.11 6.99
C HIS A 547 11.94 25.20 5.56
N SER A 548 11.65 24.05 4.95
CA SER A 548 10.95 24.06 3.65
C SER A 548 9.55 24.66 3.77
N HIS A 549 9.17 25.45 2.77
CA HIS A 549 7.80 25.95 2.59
C HIS A 549 7.14 25.39 1.31
N GLN A 550 7.81 24.44 0.65
CA GLN A 550 7.24 23.62 -0.40
C GLN A 550 6.73 22.32 0.23
N ASP A 551 5.42 22.08 0.12
CA ASP A 551 4.75 20.89 0.68
C ASP A 551 5.20 20.61 2.13
N SER A 552 5.07 21.60 3.01
CA SER A 552 5.69 21.60 4.35
C SER A 552 5.35 20.35 5.17
N ASP A 553 4.11 19.87 5.11
CA ASP A 553 3.68 18.62 5.76
C ASP A 553 4.56 17.42 5.38
N ARG A 554 5.03 17.42 4.12
CA ARG A 554 6.00 16.46 3.60
C ARG A 554 7.43 16.85 3.98
N GLN A 555 7.95 17.95 3.43
CA GLN A 555 9.40 18.21 3.45
C GLN A 555 9.93 18.55 4.84
N GLN A 556 9.23 19.42 5.58
CA GLN A 556 9.59 19.74 6.96
C GLN A 556 9.34 18.53 7.88
N GLY A 557 8.22 17.80 7.69
CA GLY A 557 7.93 16.55 8.39
C GLY A 557 9.00 15.46 8.17
N LEU A 558 9.68 15.48 7.03
CA LEU A 558 10.77 14.57 6.67
C LEU A 558 12.16 15.07 7.08
N GLY A 559 12.28 16.24 7.71
CA GLY A 559 13.53 16.71 8.31
C GLY A 559 14.15 17.97 7.72
N GLU A 560 13.51 18.61 6.73
CA GLU A 560 14.04 19.79 6.05
C GLU A 560 13.85 21.07 6.87
N TYR A 561 14.58 21.16 7.99
CA TYR A 561 14.58 22.30 8.90
C TYR A 561 15.93 22.47 9.60
N GLY A 562 16.20 23.64 10.19
CA GLY A 562 17.37 23.89 11.02
C GLY A 562 17.27 25.19 11.81
N ALA A 563 18.09 25.37 12.85
CA ALA A 563 18.03 26.55 13.71
C ALA A 563 18.79 27.75 13.12
N LEU A 564 18.25 28.96 13.32
CA LEU A 564 18.88 30.23 12.98
C LEU A 564 18.92 31.13 14.23
N ILE A 565 20.11 31.36 14.76
CA ILE A 565 20.31 32.22 15.92
C ILE A 565 20.89 33.56 15.47
N ILE A 566 20.19 34.65 15.78
CA ILE A 566 20.66 36.00 15.48
C ILE A 566 21.09 36.67 16.79
N ARG A 567 22.39 36.89 16.93
CA ARG A 567 22.99 37.50 18.12
C ARG A 567 22.79 39.03 18.09
N PRO A 568 22.42 39.67 19.21
CA PRO A 568 22.47 41.13 19.30
C PRO A 568 23.87 41.65 18.96
N THR A 569 23.95 42.79 18.30
CA THR A 569 25.22 43.38 17.88
C THR A 569 25.58 44.60 18.73
N THR A 570 26.87 44.78 18.99
CA THR A 570 27.44 46.04 19.49
C THR A 570 28.31 46.74 18.45
N ASP A 571 28.42 46.17 17.24
CA ASP A 571 29.21 46.76 16.16
C ASP A 571 28.54 48.04 15.63
N PRO A 572 29.22 49.20 15.63
CA PRO A 572 28.63 50.45 15.18
C PRO A 572 28.09 50.43 13.74
N GLY A 573 28.76 49.70 12.84
CA GLY A 573 28.36 49.60 11.44
C GLY A 573 27.10 48.74 11.25
N ASN A 574 26.98 47.65 11.99
CA ASN A 574 25.76 46.84 12.04
C ASN A 574 24.61 47.63 12.69
N LEU A 575 24.85 48.35 13.79
CA LEU A 575 23.84 49.20 14.45
C LEU A 575 23.32 50.29 13.51
N GLN A 576 24.20 50.92 12.74
CA GLN A 576 23.81 51.92 11.74
C GLN A 576 22.91 51.31 10.65
N ARG A 577 23.25 50.11 10.16
CA ARG A 577 22.44 49.37 9.19
C ARG A 577 21.06 49.01 9.73
N VAL A 578 20.99 48.49 10.96
CA VAL A 578 19.71 48.18 11.62
C VAL A 578 18.85 49.44 11.71
N ARG A 579 19.41 50.56 12.21
CA ARG A 579 18.68 51.84 12.31
C ARG A 579 18.16 52.35 10.97
N ALA A 580 18.92 52.15 9.89
CA ALA A 580 18.51 52.58 8.56
C ALA A 580 17.36 51.73 7.97
N LEU A 581 17.22 50.47 8.42
CA LEU A 581 16.18 49.55 7.97
C LEU A 581 15.00 49.44 8.95
N THR A 582 15.14 49.96 10.17
CA THR A 582 14.10 49.99 11.20
C THR A 582 13.03 51.00 10.82
N ILE A 583 11.76 50.58 10.82
CA ILE A 583 10.64 51.51 10.69
C ILE A 583 10.50 52.27 12.02
N PRO A 584 10.46 53.61 12.02
CA PRO A 584 10.31 54.39 13.25
C PRO A 584 9.06 53.97 14.03
N GLY A 585 9.25 53.55 15.29
CA GLY A 585 8.17 53.10 16.17
C GLY A 585 7.87 51.59 16.14
N ASP A 586 8.60 50.81 15.35
CA ASP A 586 8.47 49.35 15.34
C ASP A 586 9.32 48.69 16.46
N PRO A 587 8.69 48.10 17.49
CA PRO A 587 9.42 47.44 18.57
C PRO A 587 10.17 46.19 18.12
N ALA A 588 9.79 45.54 17.01
CA ALA A 588 10.43 44.30 16.52
C ALA A 588 11.86 44.49 15.99
N THR A 589 12.25 45.76 15.78
CA THR A 589 13.61 46.14 15.36
C THR A 589 14.31 47.04 16.40
N ALA A 590 13.69 47.23 17.56
CA ALA A 590 14.24 48.05 18.63
C ALA A 590 15.59 47.50 19.13
N LEU A 591 16.57 48.39 19.25
CA LEU A 591 17.88 48.10 19.81
C LEU A 591 17.77 47.92 21.33
N GLU A 592 17.22 46.79 21.80
CA GLU A 592 17.21 46.48 23.22
C GLU A 592 18.46 45.70 23.68
N SER A 593 18.73 45.86 24.98
CA SER A 593 20.05 45.88 25.63
C SER A 593 20.92 44.62 25.43
N PRO A 594 22.23 44.75 25.13
CA PRO A 594 23.19 43.63 24.95
C PRO A 594 23.37 42.70 26.17
N ASN A 595 22.80 43.02 27.33
CA ASN A 595 23.21 42.45 28.61
C ASN A 595 22.14 41.61 29.34
N GLN A 596 20.92 41.45 28.81
CA GLN A 596 19.82 41.03 29.69
C GLN A 596 19.75 39.54 30.03
N ASP A 597 20.46 38.63 29.33
CA ASP A 597 20.34 37.19 29.56
C ASP A 597 21.65 36.40 29.30
N ARG A 598 22.77 36.90 29.84
CA ARG A 598 24.05 36.16 29.78
C ARG A 598 23.96 34.92 30.68
N THR A 599 24.12 33.75 30.07
CA THR A 599 24.10 32.46 30.77
C THR A 599 25.44 31.77 30.62
N THR A 600 25.74 30.80 31.50
CA THR A 600 26.99 30.04 31.41
C THR A 600 27.02 29.14 30.17
N LEU A 601 25.86 28.59 29.80
CA LEU A 601 25.69 27.67 28.67
C LEU A 601 24.45 28.08 27.87
N GLU A 602 24.47 27.80 26.58
CA GLU A 602 23.28 27.85 25.73
C GLU A 602 23.12 26.53 25.00
N TYR A 603 21.88 26.06 24.89
CA TYR A 603 21.56 24.81 24.21
C TYR A 603 20.32 24.99 23.35
N THR A 604 20.41 24.59 22.08
CA THR A 604 19.27 24.61 21.15
C THR A 604 18.62 23.25 21.13
N LEU A 605 17.29 23.20 21.23
CA LEU A 605 16.48 21.98 21.22
C LEU A 605 15.41 22.11 20.13
N GLN A 606 15.68 21.50 18.99
CA GLN A 606 14.75 21.39 17.86
C GLN A 606 13.93 20.11 18.02
N LEU A 607 12.61 20.27 18.11
CA LEU A 607 11.66 19.18 18.36
C LEU A 607 11.12 18.65 17.03
N GLN A 608 11.14 17.33 16.83
CA GLN A 608 10.65 16.71 15.61
C GLN A 608 9.96 15.37 15.86
N GLU A 609 9.11 15.00 14.92
CA GLU A 609 8.31 13.79 14.91
C GLU A 609 8.57 12.99 13.63
N TRP A 610 8.43 11.67 13.72
CA TRP A 610 8.68 10.77 12.59
C TRP A 610 7.64 9.66 12.54
N LEU A 611 7.22 9.31 11.33
CA LEU A 611 6.52 8.07 11.04
C LEU A 611 7.45 7.12 10.29
N ASN A 612 7.85 6.03 10.94
CA ASN A 612 8.64 4.97 10.29
C ASN A 612 8.01 3.59 10.56
N ARG A 613 7.54 2.94 9.49
CA ARG A 613 6.88 1.62 9.50
C ARG A 613 7.43 0.76 8.37
N ASP A 614 7.58 -0.54 8.60
CA ASP A 614 8.10 -1.50 7.61
C ASP A 614 9.45 -1.08 6.98
N GLY A 615 10.27 -0.31 7.69
CA GLY A 615 11.55 0.21 7.19
C GLY A 615 11.44 1.40 6.24
N LEU A 616 10.24 1.92 5.99
CA LEU A 616 9.96 3.10 5.19
C LEU A 616 9.64 4.30 6.09
N THR A 617 10.12 5.47 5.69
CA THR A 617 9.75 6.74 6.35
C THR A 617 8.68 7.43 5.54
N TYR A 618 7.64 7.86 6.25
CA TYR A 618 6.53 8.63 5.74
C TYR A 618 6.53 9.99 6.44
N PRO A 619 5.98 11.04 5.81
CA PRO A 619 5.66 12.26 6.53
C PRO A 619 4.66 11.98 7.65
N ALA A 620 4.95 12.47 8.84
CA ALA A 620 4.05 12.35 9.99
C ALA A 620 2.95 13.42 9.87
N MET A 621 1.69 13.01 10.03
CA MET A 621 0.51 13.88 9.89
C MET A 621 -0.55 13.54 10.94
N ILE A 622 -1.36 14.52 11.33
CA ILE A 622 -2.50 14.33 12.24
C ILE A 622 -3.69 13.73 11.49
N MET A 623 -3.52 12.51 11.00
CA MET A 623 -4.55 11.75 10.31
C MET A 623 -4.39 10.26 10.54
N GLU A 624 -5.46 9.50 10.33
CA GLU A 624 -5.44 8.05 10.50
C GLU A 624 -4.36 7.41 9.60
N GLY A 625 -3.61 6.47 10.16
CA GLY A 625 -2.43 5.87 9.50
C GLY A 625 -1.19 6.77 9.45
N GLY A 626 -1.33 8.10 9.52
CA GLY A 626 -0.25 9.09 9.40
C GLY A 626 0.40 9.54 10.71
N LEU A 627 -0.14 9.17 11.88
CA LEU A 627 0.37 9.60 13.18
C LEU A 627 1.82 9.15 13.44
N PRO A 628 2.68 10.00 14.04
CA PRO A 628 4.08 9.68 14.32
C PRO A 628 4.20 8.56 15.37
N ASN A 629 5.27 7.77 15.25
CA ASN A 629 5.65 6.73 16.21
C ASN A 629 7.05 6.92 16.82
N TYR A 630 7.82 7.90 16.35
CA TYR A 630 9.09 8.31 16.97
C TYR A 630 9.14 9.82 17.12
N PHE A 631 9.86 10.27 18.15
CA PHE A 631 9.98 11.68 18.50
C PHE A 631 11.45 11.98 18.81
N THR A 632 11.95 13.15 18.44
CA THR A 632 13.39 13.44 18.51
C THR A 632 13.70 14.87 18.95
N ILE A 633 14.73 15.01 19.78
CA ILE A 633 15.41 16.29 20.05
C ILE A 633 16.70 16.30 19.23
N ASN A 634 16.89 17.33 18.40
CA ASN A 634 18.07 17.47 17.55
C ASN A 634 18.38 16.19 16.73
N GLY A 635 17.31 15.56 16.21
CA GLY A 635 17.41 14.40 15.32
C GLY A 635 17.75 13.09 16.03
N LYS A 636 17.74 13.04 17.36
CA LYS A 636 17.91 11.81 18.15
C LYS A 636 16.74 11.59 19.08
N ALA A 637 16.35 10.33 19.26
CA ALA A 637 15.41 9.93 20.31
C ALA A 637 16.17 9.43 21.53
N TYR A 638 15.64 9.64 22.74
CA TYR A 638 16.24 9.06 23.94
C TYR A 638 16.30 7.52 23.85
N PRO A 639 17.39 6.85 24.28
CA PRO A 639 18.53 7.38 25.05
C PRO A 639 19.70 7.93 24.22
N SER A 640 19.53 8.12 22.90
CA SER A 640 20.59 8.63 22.02
C SER A 640 20.70 10.16 21.96
N THR A 641 19.82 10.88 22.66
CA THR A 641 19.92 12.32 22.86
C THR A 641 21.16 12.68 23.67
N ASP A 642 21.59 13.94 23.56
CA ASP A 642 22.78 14.41 24.25
C ASP A 642 22.54 14.57 25.77
N THR A 643 23.62 14.84 26.51
CA THR A 643 23.55 15.16 27.94
C THR A 643 24.21 16.50 28.18
N ILE A 644 23.45 17.46 28.71
CA ILE A 644 23.97 18.78 29.10
C ILE A 644 24.73 18.60 30.41
N ARG A 645 26.04 18.82 30.40
CA ARG A 645 26.88 18.72 31.61
C ARG A 645 27.07 20.09 32.24
N MET A 646 26.73 20.21 33.51
CA MET A 646 26.77 21.46 34.28
C MET A 646 27.44 21.27 35.64
N ARG A 647 27.79 22.38 36.28
CA ARG A 647 28.17 22.47 37.70
C ARG A 647 27.15 23.28 38.48
N VAL A 648 27.04 23.02 39.78
CA VAL A 648 26.22 23.84 40.67
C VAL A 648 26.61 25.32 40.53
N GLY A 649 25.60 26.20 40.46
CA GLY A 649 25.74 27.63 40.24
C GLY A 649 25.74 28.08 38.78
N GLN A 650 25.93 27.18 37.82
CA GLN A 650 25.84 27.52 36.39
C GLN A 650 24.40 27.73 35.93
N THR A 651 24.21 28.59 34.94
CA THR A 651 22.94 28.82 34.25
C THR A 651 23.01 28.31 32.82
N VAL A 652 21.90 27.74 32.32
CA VAL A 652 21.75 27.34 30.92
C VAL A 652 20.53 28.03 30.31
N LYS A 653 20.71 28.64 29.14
CA LYS A 653 19.60 29.05 28.28
C LYS A 653 19.22 27.90 27.35
N LEU A 654 18.03 27.34 27.56
CA LEU A 654 17.46 26.32 26.68
C LEU A 654 16.57 27.04 25.65
N ARG A 655 16.90 26.89 24.37
CA ARG A 655 16.14 27.45 23.24
C ARG A 655 15.29 26.34 22.64
N PHE A 656 14.03 26.26 23.04
CA PHE A 656 13.09 25.31 22.45
C PHE A 656 12.60 25.84 21.11
N ILE A 657 12.63 24.99 20.08
CA ILE A 657 12.15 25.29 18.73
C ILE A 657 11.19 24.18 18.33
N GLY A 658 9.91 24.53 18.15
CA GLY A 658 8.88 23.65 17.59
C GLY A 658 9.07 23.50 16.07
N SER A 659 10.12 22.79 15.67
CA SER A 659 10.43 22.53 14.25
C SER A 659 9.52 21.48 13.60
N ASN A 660 8.69 20.81 14.39
CA ASN A 660 7.68 19.86 13.95
C ASN A 660 6.44 20.55 13.37
N ASN A 661 5.58 19.77 12.70
CA ASN A 661 4.38 20.29 12.02
C ASN A 661 3.07 19.97 12.75
N ASN A 662 3.06 18.99 13.65
CA ASN A 662 1.81 18.42 14.13
C ASN A 662 1.50 18.82 15.58
N PHE A 663 2.21 18.23 16.55
CA PHE A 663 1.80 18.29 17.94
C PHE A 663 2.41 19.46 18.70
N VAL A 664 1.66 20.00 19.65
CA VAL A 664 2.25 20.80 20.72
C VAL A 664 3.06 19.87 21.63
N HIS A 665 4.27 20.29 21.99
CA HIS A 665 5.13 19.59 22.92
C HIS A 665 5.25 20.38 24.24
N PRO A 666 4.55 19.96 25.32
CA PRO A 666 4.75 20.54 26.66
C PRO A 666 6.14 20.15 27.19
N MET A 667 7.13 21.02 27.05
CA MET A 667 8.50 20.76 27.47
C MET A 667 8.68 21.06 28.96
N HIS A 668 8.85 20.00 29.74
CA HIS A 668 9.06 20.02 31.19
C HIS A 668 10.55 19.87 31.53
N VAL A 669 11.04 20.59 32.55
CA VAL A 669 12.41 20.44 33.07
C VAL A 669 12.38 20.17 34.58
N HIS A 670 12.88 19.00 34.98
CA HIS A 670 12.98 18.64 36.40
C HIS A 670 13.94 19.57 37.16
N GLY A 671 13.74 19.69 38.47
CA GLY A 671 14.59 20.57 39.32
C GLY A 671 14.32 22.06 39.11
N GLY A 672 13.19 22.37 38.46
CA GLY A 672 12.69 23.73 38.21
C GLY A 672 12.31 24.52 39.48
N PRO A 673 11.68 25.69 39.32
CA PRO A 673 11.24 26.26 38.03
C PRO A 673 12.42 26.82 37.22
N PHE A 674 12.22 26.96 35.90
CA PHE A 674 12.98 27.84 35.02
C PHE A 674 12.24 29.17 34.84
N GLN A 675 12.92 30.18 34.32
CA GLN A 675 12.31 31.45 33.95
C GLN A 675 12.16 31.53 32.43
N VAL A 676 10.97 31.87 31.93
CA VAL A 676 10.74 32.17 30.52
C VAL A 676 11.19 33.60 30.25
N VAL A 677 12.13 33.77 29.31
CA VAL A 677 12.79 35.06 29.04
C VAL A 677 12.59 35.57 27.62
N ALA A 678 12.27 34.70 26.66
CA ALA A 678 11.93 35.12 25.29
C ALA A 678 10.85 34.21 24.70
N ARG A 679 10.07 34.77 23.76
CA ARG A 679 9.10 34.05 22.95
C ARG A 679 9.24 34.47 21.50
N ASP A 680 9.30 33.50 20.60
CA ASP A 680 9.35 33.70 19.14
C ASP A 680 10.51 34.60 18.66
N GLY A 681 11.61 34.61 19.43
CA GLY A 681 12.79 35.43 19.17
C GLY A 681 12.82 36.74 19.97
N GLU A 682 11.65 37.22 20.39
CA GLU A 682 11.51 38.48 21.12
C GLU A 682 11.79 38.30 22.61
N THR A 683 12.71 39.12 23.13
CA THR A 683 13.04 39.11 24.57
C THR A 683 11.90 39.73 25.35
N LEU A 684 11.42 39.03 26.37
CA LEU A 684 10.35 39.53 27.22
C LEU A 684 10.89 40.62 28.16
N PRO A 685 10.16 41.74 28.31
CA PRO A 685 10.50 42.73 29.32
C PRO A 685 10.42 42.11 30.71
N SER A 686 11.22 42.61 31.67
CA SER A 686 11.32 42.01 33.01
C SER A 686 9.98 41.82 33.71
N SER A 687 9.00 42.69 33.47
CA SER A 687 7.63 42.60 34.02
C SER A 687 6.77 41.49 33.42
N ALA A 688 7.10 40.99 32.24
CA ALA A 688 6.38 39.93 31.53
C ALA A 688 7.07 38.56 31.64
N ARG A 689 8.28 38.49 32.21
CA ARG A 689 8.98 37.23 32.49
C ARG A 689 8.29 36.50 33.63
N PHE A 690 8.14 35.19 33.49
CA PHE A 690 7.46 34.35 34.49
C PHE A 690 8.20 33.04 34.73
N LEU A 691 7.94 32.44 35.90
CA LEU A 691 8.46 31.13 36.25
C LEU A 691 7.52 30.04 35.77
N ALA A 692 8.10 28.96 35.25
CA ALA A 692 7.38 27.75 34.89
C ALA A 692 8.29 26.54 35.08
N ASP A 693 7.69 25.36 35.18
CA ASP A 693 8.41 24.09 35.04
C ASP A 693 8.13 23.41 33.70
N THR A 694 7.10 23.86 32.98
CA THR A 694 6.61 23.29 31.73
C THR A 694 6.14 24.41 30.82
N VAL A 695 6.52 24.38 29.54
CA VAL A 695 6.03 25.32 28.53
C VAL A 695 5.53 24.57 27.29
N ASN A 696 4.37 24.97 26.77
CA ASN A 696 3.82 24.43 25.53
C ASN A 696 4.57 25.01 24.34
N VAL A 697 5.28 24.15 23.61
CA VAL A 697 5.98 24.52 22.37
C VAL A 697 5.18 23.95 21.20
N GLY A 698 4.39 24.79 20.54
CA GLY A 698 3.64 24.41 19.33
C GLY A 698 4.49 24.45 18.06
N PRO A 699 3.98 23.89 16.95
CA PRO A 699 4.58 24.05 15.62
C PRO A 699 4.87 25.52 15.31
N GLY A 700 6.11 25.80 14.91
CA GLY A 700 6.61 27.15 14.62
C GLY A 700 7.00 27.98 15.84
N GLN A 701 6.59 27.66 17.07
CA GLN A 701 6.89 28.47 18.25
C GLN A 701 8.33 28.29 18.75
N ARG A 702 8.88 29.36 19.35
CA ARG A 702 10.17 29.31 20.06
C ARG A 702 10.04 29.87 21.46
N TYR A 703 10.68 29.22 22.42
CA TYR A 703 10.80 29.72 23.79
C TYR A 703 12.25 29.64 24.26
N ASP A 704 12.77 30.76 24.76
CA ASP A 704 14.04 30.74 25.49
C ASP A 704 13.72 30.73 26.99
N VAL A 705 14.29 29.76 27.70
CA VAL A 705 14.15 29.64 29.15
C VAL A 705 15.51 29.57 29.83
N ILE A 706 15.64 30.17 31.00
CA ILE A 706 16.84 30.11 31.82
C ILE A 706 16.62 29.15 32.98
N TRP A 707 17.44 28.11 33.03
CA TRP A 707 17.47 27.15 34.13
C TRP A 707 18.79 27.24 34.90
N THR A 708 18.73 27.10 36.22
CA THR A 708 19.91 27.22 37.10
C THR A 708 20.21 25.88 37.77
N ALA A 709 21.47 25.46 37.70
CA ALA A 709 21.96 24.26 38.36
C ALA A 709 22.07 24.48 39.88
N ARG A 710 21.00 24.17 40.63
CA ARG A 710 20.93 24.45 42.08
C ARG A 710 21.51 23.33 42.94
N ARG A 711 21.41 22.08 42.49
CA ARG A 711 21.87 20.89 43.24
C ARG A 711 22.48 19.86 42.29
N PRO A 712 23.48 19.08 42.74
CA PRO A 712 23.99 17.96 41.98
C PRO A 712 22.89 16.92 41.70
N GLY A 713 22.98 16.25 40.54
CA GLY A 713 22.02 15.23 40.14
C GLY A 713 21.77 15.21 38.64
N ARG A 714 21.01 14.21 38.19
CA ARG A 714 20.54 14.08 36.81
C ARG A 714 19.10 14.57 36.74
N TRP A 715 18.85 15.58 35.93
CA TRP A 715 17.54 16.21 35.76
C TRP A 715 17.06 15.97 34.33
N LEU A 716 15.81 15.55 34.16
CA LEU A 716 15.24 15.31 32.84
C LEU A 716 14.71 16.61 32.23
N ILE A 717 14.89 16.74 30.92
CA ILE A 717 14.12 17.62 30.05
C ILE A 717 13.28 16.69 29.18
N HIS A 718 11.95 16.84 29.17
CA HIS A 718 11.11 15.97 28.34
C HIS A 718 9.78 16.59 27.93
N CYS A 719 9.19 16.05 26.86
CA CYS A 719 7.79 16.30 26.54
C CYS A 719 6.88 15.64 27.59
N HIS A 720 5.86 16.34 28.08
CA HIS A 720 4.92 15.84 29.09
C HIS A 720 3.67 15.18 28.47
N ILE A 721 3.70 14.83 27.18
CA ILE A 721 2.74 13.93 26.57
C ILE A 721 3.33 12.51 26.63
N PRO A 722 2.72 11.55 27.37
CA PRO A 722 3.32 10.23 27.62
C PRO A 722 3.65 9.42 26.36
N HIS A 723 2.93 9.62 25.26
CA HIS A 723 3.24 8.96 23.99
C HIS A 723 4.55 9.48 23.37
N HIS A 724 4.89 10.75 23.60
CA HIS A 724 6.06 11.41 23.01
C HIS A 724 7.38 11.05 23.72
N THR A 725 7.29 10.35 24.85
CA THR A 725 8.43 9.82 25.61
C THR A 725 8.66 8.33 25.32
N LYS A 726 8.25 7.86 24.14
CA LYS A 726 8.36 6.45 23.71
C LYS A 726 9.03 6.36 22.35
N ASN A 727 9.66 5.21 22.09
CA ASN A 727 10.16 4.81 20.78
C ASN A 727 9.23 3.70 20.27
N ASP A 728 8.41 4.00 19.26
CA ASP A 728 7.45 3.05 18.71
C ASP A 728 6.46 2.47 19.74
N ASN A 729 5.93 3.34 20.61
CA ASN A 729 5.09 2.98 21.74
C ASN A 729 5.76 2.16 22.86
N VAL A 730 7.09 1.98 22.80
CA VAL A 730 7.87 1.27 23.82
C VAL A 730 8.77 2.25 24.60
N GLU A 731 8.85 2.08 25.91
CA GLU A 731 9.85 2.75 26.75
C GLU A 731 11.09 1.86 26.88
N GLU A 732 12.26 2.41 26.56
CA GLU A 732 13.54 1.70 26.66
C GLU A 732 14.39 2.32 27.77
N GLY A 733 14.70 1.53 28.81
CA GLY A 733 15.49 2.02 29.93
C GLY A 733 14.82 3.15 30.73
N GLY A 734 13.48 3.16 30.77
CA GLY A 734 12.67 4.12 31.53
C GLY A 734 12.30 5.40 30.77
N GLY A 735 12.45 5.42 29.44
CA GLY A 735 12.04 6.56 28.62
C GLY A 735 12.23 6.32 27.11
N GLY A 736 12.06 7.37 26.33
CA GLY A 736 12.14 7.33 24.86
C GLY A 736 11.86 8.70 24.26
N GLY A 737 11.90 8.81 22.95
CA GLY A 737 11.40 9.98 22.23
C GLY A 737 12.04 11.32 22.63
N LEU A 738 11.19 12.33 22.88
CA LEU A 738 11.54 13.70 23.27
C LEU A 738 11.98 13.78 24.74
N MET A 739 13.11 13.15 25.07
CA MET A 739 13.74 13.21 26.40
C MET A 739 15.24 13.52 26.28
N MET A 740 15.78 14.26 27.23
CA MET A 740 17.20 14.60 27.35
C MET A 740 17.59 14.75 28.82
N VAL A 741 18.88 14.70 29.14
CA VAL A 741 19.38 14.78 30.53
C VAL A 741 20.26 16.00 30.73
N ILE A 742 20.09 16.69 31.85
CA ILE A 742 21.05 17.62 32.45
C ILE A 742 21.78 16.88 33.58
N ASP A 743 23.10 16.70 33.46
CA ASP A 743 23.97 16.13 34.49
C ASP A 743 24.68 17.25 35.25
N VAL A 744 24.23 17.53 36.47
CA VAL A 744 24.81 18.55 37.35
C VAL A 744 25.78 17.91 38.33
N ARG A 745 27.03 18.37 38.30
CA ARG A 745 28.08 17.99 39.25
C ARG A 745 28.30 19.07 40.30
N ALA A 746 28.92 18.70 41.42
CA ALA A 746 29.35 19.64 42.45
C ALA A 746 30.30 20.71 41.92
#